data_AF-A0A925CB00-F1
#
_entry.id   AF-A0A925CB00-F1
#
_cell.length_a   1.000
_cell.length_b   1.000
_cell.length_c   1.000
_cell.angle_alpha   90.00
_cell.angle_beta   90.00
_cell.angle_gamma   90.00
#
_symmetry.space_group_name_H-M   'P 1'
#
loop_
_entity.id
_entity.type
_entity.pdbx_description
1 polymer ?
#
loop_
_entity_poly.entity_id
_entity_poly.type
_entity_poly.pdbx_seq_one_letter_code
_entity_poly.pdbx_strand_id
1 'polypeptide(L)'
;MAVLLSLSQTVAQEAVRPVDLGIIPDYEGTVSAELSGDGKTVTGWCVRGGGVMAFRWNGGAISGLGELPDGTGSEGTAVSADGLEIAGNGTGSTPQSSGAFLWTSTTGLQSLGLPSGGQGTSAQGISADGSTVVGMLMLNNSQRAFRWRNGNFQDLGFLPDGTFSWALGASADGSVVVGYADSSLLWKAFRWTDAGMVDLAVPPGDGTLATAISDDGNIVIGRAVDHVFRWSTTGGSQTLAIPDDIDIDEVTMSSFPVMSGDGNIVAVTYQRLDGSVDHLPMLWKSNIGMVHLPWYLNQLGVDLSGWEIHEITGLSYNGDVMTGYGLYGGLLRSFVLDLCADRDQDSLCDLWEVNGIPYGGLDVDGELKMYLLAGASTLRKDIYVEVDAMPGRSPIPAAIDAVKTAFDTSTVPAVPGLVGGLPGIELHVDIDESTLPLRPYPNAFADFQVDKADFFGTASERSPADSAEILGAKRLAYRYCIFADSYAGTSSSGLAEPGGNDCMVTLGLWTPAGGTQDHQAGTFMHEFGHTLGLHHGGDDTINFKPNYYSVMNYLWQTPSSYGPSAPNGRFLLRYSNASLPPMVESVLDETVGIGGNFGRQLVPFTAPSTGWVCGRPFSSLLCINYAQFSGPVDWNNDGQYSSGATANVNSFDPTGTPPSQTLNSNNDWADLEYNFRKSPWFANGAIPTDLPDEMDWEMHVLLNSLPPPPCIADWNMNGVVGSSDITAFQASWFADLANGTTYADVNYNGVVTSADMTTFLNAWFDAVNNHGGMCP
;
A
#
# COMPACT_ATOMS: atom_id res chain seq x y z
N MET A 1 -37.04 21.31 -2.20
CA MET A 1 -36.55 22.41 -3.06
C MET A 1 -35.52 23.19 -2.24
N ALA A 2 -34.28 22.72 -2.25
CA ALA A 2 -33.10 23.43 -1.76
C ALA A 2 -31.94 22.87 -2.57
N VAL A 3 -31.46 23.69 -3.50
CA VAL A 3 -30.31 23.44 -4.37
C VAL A 3 -29.07 23.75 -3.53
N LEU A 4 -28.29 22.73 -3.19
CA LEU A 4 -26.89 22.91 -2.84
C LEU A 4 -26.10 22.67 -4.11
N LEU A 5 -25.55 23.77 -4.64
CA LEU A 5 -24.61 23.77 -5.74
C LEU A 5 -23.37 22.96 -5.34
N SER A 6 -23.23 21.75 -5.87
CA SER A 6 -21.92 21.18 -6.10
C SER A 6 -21.27 22.04 -7.19
N LEU A 7 -20.24 22.79 -6.83
CA LEU A 7 -19.30 23.33 -7.81
C LEU A 7 -18.50 22.14 -8.32
N SER A 8 -19.07 21.40 -9.28
CA SER A 8 -18.28 20.51 -10.12
C SER A 8 -17.40 21.40 -11.01
N GLN A 9 -16.17 21.64 -10.56
CA GLN A 9 -15.10 21.91 -11.49
C GLN A 9 -14.85 20.59 -12.22
N THR A 10 -15.58 20.36 -13.30
CA THR A 10 -15.29 19.31 -14.28
C THR A 10 -13.99 19.68 -15.01
N VAL A 11 -12.85 19.46 -14.34
CA VAL A 11 -11.67 19.01 -15.07
C VAL A 11 -12.09 17.67 -15.66
N ALA A 12 -12.11 17.56 -16.99
CA ALA A 12 -12.39 16.29 -17.64
C ALA A 12 -11.35 15.29 -17.14
N GLN A 13 -11.83 14.26 -16.43
CA GLN A 13 -11.01 13.19 -15.93
C GLN A 13 -10.26 12.52 -17.08
N GLU A 14 -8.95 12.30 -16.91
CA GLU A 14 -8.18 11.58 -17.92
C GLU A 14 -8.56 10.10 -17.86
N ALA A 15 -9.12 9.58 -18.95
CA ALA A 15 -9.54 8.19 -19.03
C ALA A 15 -8.32 7.25 -19.00
N VAL A 16 -8.44 6.15 -18.26
CA VAL A 16 -7.47 5.04 -18.30
C VAL A 16 -7.48 4.45 -19.70
N ARG A 17 -6.30 4.29 -20.31
CA ARG A 17 -6.13 3.85 -21.69
C ARG A 17 -4.80 3.15 -21.92
N PRO A 18 -4.69 2.29 -22.95
CA PRO A 18 -3.41 1.72 -23.33
C PRO A 18 -2.40 2.80 -23.75
N VAL A 19 -1.22 2.76 -23.16
CA VAL A 19 -0.10 3.66 -23.45
C VAL A 19 0.76 3.05 -24.55
N ASP A 20 0.86 3.72 -25.70
CA ASP A 20 1.80 3.33 -26.78
C ASP A 20 3.24 3.37 -26.26
N LEU A 21 3.97 2.25 -26.38
CA LEU A 21 5.37 2.19 -25.98
C LEU A 21 6.27 3.04 -26.89
N GLY A 22 5.78 3.44 -28.06
CA GLY A 22 6.51 4.16 -29.08
C GLY A 22 7.33 3.23 -29.97
N ILE A 23 8.23 3.80 -30.77
CA ILE A 23 9.17 3.06 -31.61
C ILE A 23 10.58 3.61 -31.43
N ILE A 24 11.56 2.75 -31.63
CA ILE A 24 12.94 3.16 -31.83
C ILE A 24 13.05 3.83 -33.23
N PRO A 25 13.82 4.91 -33.40
CA PRO A 25 14.06 5.50 -34.72
C PRO A 25 14.49 4.46 -35.76
N ASP A 26 14.01 4.59 -37.00
CA ASP A 26 14.23 3.69 -38.13
C ASP A 26 13.50 2.33 -38.11
N TYR A 27 12.68 2.06 -37.08
CA TYR A 27 11.80 0.89 -37.02
C TYR A 27 10.35 1.26 -37.37
N GLU A 28 9.59 0.29 -37.88
CA GLU A 28 8.24 0.50 -38.42
C GLU A 28 7.14 0.11 -37.42
N GLY A 29 7.47 -0.71 -36.42
CA GLY A 29 6.55 -1.13 -35.37
C GLY A 29 7.24 -1.88 -34.22
N THR A 30 6.47 -2.19 -33.18
CA THR A 30 6.92 -2.94 -32.00
C THR A 30 5.99 -4.10 -31.71
N VAL A 31 6.55 -5.19 -31.21
CA VAL A 31 5.82 -6.35 -30.69
C VAL A 31 6.37 -6.65 -29.30
N SER A 32 5.50 -6.65 -28.29
CA SER A 32 5.87 -7.01 -26.92
C SER A 32 5.90 -8.53 -26.80
N ALA A 33 6.73 -9.03 -25.90
CA ALA A 33 6.84 -10.47 -25.63
C ALA A 33 6.50 -10.81 -24.18
N GLU A 34 6.84 -9.93 -23.22
CA GLU A 34 6.69 -10.21 -21.79
C GLU A 34 6.65 -8.89 -20.98
N LEU A 35 6.02 -8.93 -19.80
CA LEU A 35 5.95 -7.85 -18.82
C LEU A 35 6.61 -8.31 -17.51
N SER A 36 7.36 -7.43 -16.84
CA SER A 36 7.90 -7.72 -15.51
C SER A 36 6.79 -7.86 -14.47
N GLY A 37 7.00 -8.71 -13.46
CA GLY A 37 6.04 -8.95 -12.37
C GLY A 37 5.61 -7.68 -11.63
N ASP A 38 6.48 -6.66 -11.54
CA ASP A 38 6.19 -5.34 -10.98
C ASP A 38 5.39 -4.40 -11.91
N GLY A 39 5.13 -4.82 -13.15
CA GLY A 39 4.37 -4.07 -14.16
C GLY A 39 5.12 -2.92 -14.83
N LYS A 40 6.42 -2.72 -14.57
CA LYS A 40 7.14 -1.50 -15.01
C LYS A 40 8.00 -1.67 -16.25
N THR A 41 8.38 -2.90 -16.59
CA THR A 41 9.31 -3.19 -17.69
C THR A 41 8.69 -4.12 -18.71
N VAL A 42 8.72 -3.72 -19.98
CA VAL A 42 8.29 -4.56 -21.10
C VAL A 42 9.51 -4.88 -21.97
N THR A 43 9.60 -6.13 -22.41
CA THR A 43 10.56 -6.55 -23.43
C THR A 43 9.83 -7.08 -24.67
N GLY A 44 10.54 -7.12 -25.79
CA GLY A 44 10.02 -7.59 -27.07
C GLY A 44 10.99 -7.27 -28.18
N TRP A 45 10.48 -7.03 -29.38
CA TRP A 45 11.29 -6.61 -30.52
C TRP A 45 10.64 -5.51 -31.37
N CYS A 46 11.49 -4.69 -31.98
CA CYS A 46 11.13 -3.72 -33.00
C CYS A 46 11.31 -4.34 -34.39
N VAL A 47 10.41 -4.03 -35.32
CA VAL A 47 10.38 -4.60 -36.67
C VAL A 47 10.90 -3.58 -37.71
N ARG A 48 11.80 -4.02 -38.60
CA ARG A 48 12.23 -3.27 -39.80
C ARG A 48 12.39 -4.23 -40.97
N GLY A 49 12.13 -3.78 -42.22
CA GLY A 49 12.18 -4.57 -43.47
C GLY A 49 13.52 -5.23 -43.83
N GLY A 50 14.02 -6.13 -42.96
CA GLY A 50 15.28 -6.88 -43.05
C GLY A 50 15.82 -7.43 -41.72
N GLY A 51 15.26 -7.08 -40.55
CA GLY A 51 15.73 -7.57 -39.24
C GLY A 51 14.90 -7.08 -38.04
N VAL A 52 15.19 -7.64 -36.87
CA VAL A 52 14.51 -7.33 -35.59
C VAL A 52 15.54 -6.92 -34.53
N MET A 53 15.10 -6.09 -33.59
CA MET A 53 15.93 -5.58 -32.49
C MET A 53 15.18 -5.67 -31.18
N ALA A 54 15.78 -6.33 -30.20
CA ALA A 54 15.23 -6.44 -28.87
C ALA A 54 15.13 -5.05 -28.24
N PHE A 55 14.05 -4.79 -27.51
CA PHE A 55 13.89 -3.55 -26.77
C PHE A 55 13.62 -3.80 -25.29
N ARG A 56 13.89 -2.77 -24.49
CA ARG A 56 13.38 -2.62 -23.13
C ARG A 56 12.61 -1.31 -23.08
N TRP A 57 11.34 -1.39 -22.67
CA TRP A 57 10.57 -0.23 -22.26
C TRP A 57 10.53 -0.20 -20.74
N ASN A 58 10.78 0.96 -20.14
CA ASN A 58 10.73 1.14 -18.69
C ASN A 58 10.25 2.55 -18.35
N GLY A 59 9.11 2.64 -17.64
CA GLY A 59 8.61 3.91 -17.11
C GLY A 59 8.45 5.03 -18.14
N GLY A 60 7.97 4.69 -19.34
CA GLY A 60 7.69 5.65 -20.42
C GLY A 60 8.78 5.82 -21.48
N ALA A 61 9.91 5.11 -21.38
CA ALA A 61 11.00 5.18 -22.35
C ALA A 61 11.32 3.81 -22.97
N ILE A 62 11.28 3.74 -24.30
CA ILE A 62 11.74 2.57 -25.08
C ILE A 62 13.21 2.73 -25.48
N SER A 63 14.00 1.66 -25.34
CA SER A 63 15.41 1.61 -25.72
C SER A 63 15.76 0.27 -26.37
N GLY A 64 16.54 0.30 -27.44
CA GLY A 64 17.05 -0.92 -28.08
C GLY A 64 18.18 -1.55 -27.25
N LEU A 65 18.21 -2.88 -27.19
CA LEU A 65 19.25 -3.63 -26.48
C LEU A 65 20.51 -3.83 -27.31
N GLY A 66 20.44 -3.58 -28.61
CA GLY A 66 21.53 -3.80 -29.56
C GLY A 66 21.57 -5.24 -30.10
N GLU A 67 22.73 -5.63 -30.59
CA GLU A 67 22.98 -6.96 -31.15
C GLU A 67 24.12 -7.63 -30.40
N LEU A 68 24.16 -8.97 -30.42
CA LEU A 68 25.35 -9.70 -30.02
C LEU A 68 26.52 -9.33 -30.95
N PRO A 69 27.79 -9.42 -30.49
CA PRO A 69 28.94 -9.24 -31.37
C PRO A 69 28.85 -10.10 -32.63
N ASP A 70 29.05 -9.49 -33.81
CA ASP A 70 28.89 -10.09 -35.14
C ASP A 70 27.47 -10.63 -35.46
N GLY A 71 26.48 -10.24 -34.67
CA GLY A 71 25.06 -10.49 -34.90
C GLY A 71 24.46 -9.56 -35.95
N THR A 72 23.22 -9.84 -36.32
CA THR A 72 22.42 -9.06 -37.29
C THR A 72 21.00 -8.79 -36.79
N GLY A 73 20.68 -9.18 -35.55
CA GLY A 73 19.39 -8.96 -34.93
C GLY A 73 19.28 -9.57 -33.54
N SER A 74 18.27 -9.13 -32.81
CA SER A 74 17.95 -9.61 -31.46
C SER A 74 16.45 -9.57 -31.20
N GLU A 75 15.97 -10.49 -30.36
CA GLU A 75 14.58 -10.56 -29.88
C GLU A 75 14.61 -10.78 -28.38
N GLY A 76 13.89 -9.95 -27.61
CA GLY A 76 13.66 -10.21 -26.19
C GLY A 76 12.45 -11.11 -26.03
N THR A 77 12.58 -12.18 -25.24
CA THR A 77 11.48 -13.17 -25.05
C THR A 77 10.95 -13.20 -23.63
N ALA A 78 11.75 -12.84 -22.63
CA ALA A 78 11.33 -12.86 -21.24
C ALA A 78 12.09 -11.84 -20.39
N VAL A 79 11.51 -11.43 -19.27
CA VAL A 79 12.07 -10.42 -18.36
C VAL A 79 11.88 -10.85 -16.89
N SER A 80 12.85 -10.54 -16.02
CA SER A 80 12.74 -10.80 -14.57
C SER A 80 11.64 -9.94 -13.91
N ALA A 81 11.21 -10.31 -12.70
CA ALA A 81 10.09 -9.63 -12.04
C ALA A 81 10.37 -8.17 -11.68
N ASP A 82 11.64 -7.82 -11.48
CA ASP A 82 12.12 -6.45 -11.24
C ASP A 82 12.55 -5.70 -12.52
N GLY A 83 12.49 -6.36 -13.67
CA GLY A 83 12.82 -5.76 -14.96
C GLY A 83 14.32 -5.52 -15.21
N LEU A 84 15.21 -6.12 -14.41
CA LEU A 84 16.66 -5.91 -14.50
C LEU A 84 17.36 -6.87 -15.47
N GLU A 85 16.85 -8.09 -15.63
CA GLU A 85 17.37 -9.10 -16.55
C GLU A 85 16.39 -9.36 -17.70
N ILE A 86 16.91 -9.45 -18.93
CA ILE A 86 16.13 -9.82 -20.10
C ILE A 86 16.80 -11.01 -20.80
N ALA A 87 16.04 -12.09 -20.97
CA ALA A 87 16.44 -13.22 -21.80
C ALA A 87 15.89 -13.06 -23.22
N GLY A 88 16.60 -13.61 -24.19
CA GLY A 88 16.18 -13.51 -25.58
C GLY A 88 17.08 -14.25 -26.55
N ASN A 89 16.89 -14.01 -27.84
CA ASN A 89 17.56 -14.72 -28.91
C ASN A 89 18.26 -13.73 -29.85
N GLY A 90 19.56 -13.96 -30.11
CA GLY A 90 20.31 -13.25 -31.14
C GLY A 90 20.28 -13.99 -32.47
N THR A 91 20.33 -13.24 -33.56
CA THR A 91 20.47 -13.77 -34.93
C THR A 91 21.87 -13.45 -35.46
N GLY A 92 22.56 -14.45 -36.01
CA GLY A 92 23.85 -14.24 -36.68
C GLY A 92 24.40 -15.52 -37.31
N SER A 93 25.64 -15.47 -37.79
CA SER A 93 26.26 -16.60 -38.51
C SER A 93 27.17 -17.49 -37.65
N THR A 94 27.38 -17.14 -36.38
CA THR A 94 28.25 -17.90 -35.45
C THR A 94 27.48 -18.32 -34.20
N PRO A 95 27.93 -19.36 -33.47
CA PRO A 95 27.33 -19.73 -32.18
C PRO A 95 27.37 -18.64 -31.10
N GLN A 96 28.29 -17.68 -31.20
CA GLN A 96 28.41 -16.57 -30.26
C GLN A 96 27.49 -15.40 -30.62
N SER A 97 27.13 -15.28 -31.90
CA SER A 97 26.25 -14.23 -32.43
C SER A 97 24.81 -14.70 -32.65
N SER A 98 24.56 -16.01 -32.55
CA SER A 98 23.26 -16.64 -32.80
C SER A 98 22.87 -17.54 -31.62
N GLY A 99 21.66 -17.35 -31.11
CA GLY A 99 21.09 -18.14 -30.01
C GLY A 99 20.83 -17.34 -28.74
N ALA A 100 20.61 -18.06 -27.64
CA ALA A 100 20.16 -17.47 -26.39
C ALA A 100 21.16 -16.46 -25.80
N PHE A 101 20.65 -15.32 -25.30
CA PHE A 101 21.40 -14.33 -24.54
C PHE A 101 20.74 -14.01 -23.19
N LEU A 102 21.52 -13.41 -22.31
CA LEU A 102 21.06 -12.67 -21.14
C LEU A 102 21.56 -11.23 -21.23
N TRP A 103 20.67 -10.27 -21.04
CA TRP A 103 20.96 -8.84 -21.01
C TRP A 103 20.85 -8.30 -19.59
N THR A 104 21.77 -7.41 -19.22
CA THR A 104 21.62 -6.49 -18.08
C THR A 104 22.07 -5.09 -18.51
N SER A 105 21.65 -4.07 -17.77
CA SER A 105 22.12 -2.69 -17.98
C SER A 105 23.64 -2.54 -17.82
N THR A 106 24.27 -3.42 -17.04
CA THR A 106 25.71 -3.37 -16.74
C THR A 106 26.55 -4.07 -17.80
N THR A 107 26.08 -5.21 -18.30
CA THR A 107 26.85 -6.07 -19.22
C THR A 107 26.44 -5.96 -20.68
N GLY A 108 25.29 -5.35 -20.97
CA GLY A 108 24.66 -5.46 -22.28
C GLY A 108 24.29 -6.91 -22.63
N LEU A 109 24.10 -7.19 -23.93
CA LEU A 109 23.77 -8.52 -24.43
C LEU A 109 24.96 -9.48 -24.27
N GLN A 110 24.78 -10.56 -23.53
CA GLN A 110 25.77 -11.62 -23.33
C GLN A 110 25.21 -12.94 -23.84
N SER A 111 25.90 -13.57 -24.79
CA SER A 111 25.56 -14.93 -25.23
C SER A 111 25.68 -15.91 -24.06
N LEU A 112 24.72 -16.83 -23.93
CA LEU A 112 24.81 -17.93 -22.96
C LEU A 112 25.88 -18.97 -23.34
N GLY A 113 26.38 -18.91 -24.58
CA GLY A 113 27.29 -19.90 -25.14
C GLY A 113 26.62 -21.24 -25.43
N LEU A 114 27.43 -22.28 -25.61
CA LEU A 114 27.00 -23.65 -25.85
C LEU A 114 27.80 -24.62 -24.98
N PRO A 115 27.17 -25.69 -24.45
CA PRO A 115 27.91 -26.79 -23.84
C PRO A 115 28.66 -27.60 -24.91
N SER A 116 29.57 -28.49 -24.48
CA SER A 116 30.28 -29.38 -25.40
C SER A 116 29.30 -30.25 -26.22
N GLY A 117 29.42 -30.20 -27.55
CA GLY A 117 28.52 -30.89 -28.48
C GLY A 117 27.21 -30.13 -28.77
N GLY A 118 27.02 -28.96 -28.17
CA GLY A 118 25.91 -28.06 -28.45
C GLY A 118 26.03 -27.45 -29.86
N GLN A 119 24.89 -27.26 -30.51
CA GLN A 119 24.80 -26.78 -31.90
C GLN A 119 23.96 -25.49 -32.02
N GLY A 120 23.18 -25.16 -31.00
CA GLY A 120 22.35 -23.95 -30.96
C GLY A 120 21.46 -23.92 -29.72
N THR A 121 21.05 -22.72 -29.33
CA THR A 121 20.16 -22.48 -28.18
C THR A 121 19.07 -21.50 -28.55
N SER A 122 17.92 -21.63 -27.91
CA SER A 122 16.83 -20.66 -27.95
C SER A 122 16.27 -20.48 -26.54
N ALA A 123 16.31 -19.26 -26.02
CA ALA A 123 15.66 -18.90 -24.76
C ALA A 123 14.17 -18.62 -24.99
N GLN A 124 13.35 -18.99 -24.00
CA GLN A 124 11.91 -18.74 -23.99
C GLN A 124 11.45 -18.10 -22.69
N GLY A 125 12.03 -18.50 -21.54
CA GLY A 125 11.64 -17.97 -20.23
C GLY A 125 12.84 -17.60 -19.35
N ILE A 126 12.59 -16.75 -18.36
CA ILE A 126 13.51 -16.45 -17.27
C ILE A 126 12.75 -16.52 -15.94
N SER A 127 13.40 -16.94 -14.87
CA SER A 127 12.81 -16.91 -13.52
C SER A 127 12.60 -15.48 -13.04
N ALA A 128 11.63 -15.27 -12.14
CA ALA A 128 11.33 -13.97 -11.56
C ALA A 128 12.57 -13.34 -10.89
N ASP A 129 13.42 -14.15 -10.26
CA ASP A 129 14.69 -13.73 -9.64
C ASP A 129 15.83 -13.45 -10.63
N GLY A 130 15.58 -13.55 -11.95
CA GLY A 130 16.55 -13.32 -13.01
C GLY A 130 17.69 -14.35 -13.11
N SER A 131 17.75 -15.35 -12.22
CA SER A 131 18.92 -16.22 -12.08
C SER A 131 18.92 -17.43 -13.01
N THR A 132 17.76 -17.78 -13.59
CA THR A 132 17.55 -19.00 -14.36
C THR A 132 16.92 -18.71 -15.72
N VAL A 133 17.59 -19.08 -16.80
CA VAL A 133 17.04 -19.00 -18.17
C VAL A 133 16.65 -20.40 -18.66
N VAL A 134 15.49 -20.54 -19.28
CA VAL A 134 14.99 -21.82 -19.82
C VAL A 134 14.70 -21.72 -21.31
N GLY A 135 14.76 -22.87 -21.99
CA GLY A 135 14.49 -22.92 -23.42
C GLY A 135 14.83 -24.25 -24.06
N MET A 136 15.22 -24.22 -25.34
CA MET A 136 15.65 -25.38 -26.12
C MET A 136 17.14 -25.30 -26.49
N LEU A 137 17.83 -26.42 -26.33
CA LEU A 137 19.22 -26.65 -26.69
C LEU A 137 19.27 -27.76 -27.76
N MET A 138 19.93 -27.48 -28.88
CA MET A 138 20.32 -28.50 -29.85
C MET A 138 21.62 -29.16 -29.37
N LEU A 139 21.54 -30.42 -28.95
CA LEU A 139 22.67 -31.19 -28.42
C LEU A 139 22.76 -32.53 -29.14
N ASN A 140 23.88 -32.78 -29.84
CA ASN A 140 24.13 -34.02 -30.58
C ASN A 140 22.98 -34.40 -31.56
N ASN A 141 22.45 -33.42 -32.29
CA ASN A 141 21.30 -33.54 -33.20
C ASN A 141 19.95 -33.89 -32.53
N SER A 142 19.81 -33.67 -31.21
CA SER A 142 18.53 -33.76 -30.50
C SER A 142 18.16 -32.41 -29.88
N GLN A 143 16.87 -32.03 -29.94
CA GLN A 143 16.33 -30.86 -29.25
C GLN A 143 15.98 -31.21 -27.82
N ARG A 144 16.53 -30.46 -26.87
CA ARG A 144 16.41 -30.75 -25.44
C ARG A 144 16.04 -29.50 -24.67
N ALA A 145 15.08 -29.64 -23.76
CA ALA A 145 14.78 -28.61 -22.79
C ALA A 145 16.03 -28.38 -21.92
N PHE A 146 16.39 -27.11 -21.71
CA PHE A 146 17.50 -26.76 -20.83
C PHE A 146 17.05 -25.83 -19.72
N ARG A 147 17.80 -25.91 -18.61
CA ARG A 147 17.88 -24.86 -17.59
C ARG A 147 19.31 -24.33 -17.57
N TRP A 148 19.48 -23.02 -17.70
CA TRP A 148 20.77 -22.35 -17.60
C TRP A 148 20.82 -21.57 -16.30
N ARG A 149 21.85 -21.81 -15.49
CA ARG A 149 22.05 -21.14 -14.20
C ARG A 149 23.55 -21.04 -13.91
N ASN A 150 24.00 -19.89 -13.42
CA ASN A 150 25.40 -19.65 -13.06
C ASN A 150 26.40 -20.04 -14.16
N GLY A 151 26.09 -19.72 -15.43
CA GLY A 151 26.97 -20.03 -16.56
C GLY A 151 26.94 -21.48 -17.04
N ASN A 152 26.06 -22.33 -16.52
CA ASN A 152 26.02 -23.76 -16.82
C ASN A 152 24.68 -24.20 -17.41
N PHE A 153 24.73 -25.01 -18.47
CA PHE A 153 23.57 -25.68 -19.03
C PHE A 153 23.30 -27.01 -18.32
N GLN A 154 22.05 -27.21 -17.91
CA GLN A 154 21.51 -28.48 -17.46
C GLN A 154 20.49 -28.99 -18.49
N ASP A 155 20.76 -30.18 -19.04
CA ASP A 155 19.80 -30.95 -19.84
C ASP A 155 18.70 -31.49 -18.91
N LEU A 156 17.44 -31.21 -19.23
CA LEU A 156 16.29 -31.65 -18.44
C LEU A 156 15.79 -33.04 -18.84
N GLY A 157 16.33 -33.61 -19.92
CA GLY A 157 16.02 -34.95 -20.40
C GLY A 157 14.73 -35.01 -21.23
N PHE A 158 14.14 -36.21 -21.26
CA PHE A 158 12.94 -36.53 -22.03
C PHE A 158 11.92 -37.23 -21.13
N LEU A 159 10.67 -37.26 -21.61
CA LEU A 159 9.68 -38.21 -21.11
C LEU A 159 10.07 -39.65 -21.55
N PRO A 160 9.52 -40.69 -20.88
CA PRO A 160 9.71 -42.07 -21.31
C PRO A 160 9.39 -42.25 -22.81
N ASP A 161 10.29 -42.93 -23.52
CA ASP A 161 10.22 -43.18 -24.98
C ASP A 161 10.26 -41.92 -25.88
N GLY A 162 10.54 -40.74 -25.32
CA GLY A 162 10.71 -39.47 -26.03
C GLY A 162 12.14 -39.21 -26.53
N THR A 163 12.27 -38.26 -27.45
CA THR A 163 13.53 -37.81 -28.08
C THR A 163 13.65 -36.29 -28.25
N PHE A 164 12.63 -35.56 -27.81
CA PHE A 164 12.49 -34.12 -27.92
C PHE A 164 11.94 -33.54 -26.62
N SER A 165 12.46 -32.38 -26.22
CA SER A 165 11.84 -31.54 -25.19
C SER A 165 12.14 -30.06 -25.42
N TRP A 166 11.21 -29.18 -25.02
CA TRP A 166 11.35 -27.72 -25.06
C TRP A 166 10.74 -27.11 -23.79
N ALA A 167 11.52 -26.35 -23.03
CA ALA A 167 11.03 -25.56 -21.89
C ALA A 167 10.53 -24.18 -22.31
N LEU A 168 9.38 -23.76 -21.79
CA LEU A 168 8.74 -22.48 -22.09
C LEU A 168 8.65 -21.54 -20.88
N GLY A 169 8.56 -22.07 -19.66
CA GLY A 169 8.43 -21.26 -18.45
C GLY A 169 9.13 -21.85 -17.22
N ALA A 170 9.39 -21.02 -16.22
CA ALA A 170 10.04 -21.39 -14.97
C ALA A 170 9.38 -20.67 -13.78
N SER A 171 9.37 -21.32 -12.60
CA SER A 171 8.93 -20.69 -11.34
C SER A 171 9.84 -19.54 -10.92
N ALA A 172 9.42 -18.76 -9.92
CA ALA A 172 10.14 -17.56 -9.48
C ALA A 172 11.61 -17.80 -9.10
N ASP A 173 11.91 -18.99 -8.57
CA ASP A 173 13.25 -19.43 -8.15
C ASP A 173 13.95 -20.36 -9.17
N GLY A 174 13.28 -20.66 -10.29
CA GLY A 174 13.75 -21.59 -11.32
C GLY A 174 13.82 -23.07 -10.89
N SER A 175 13.19 -23.46 -9.78
CA SER A 175 13.17 -24.84 -9.29
C SER A 175 12.19 -25.75 -10.05
N VAL A 176 11.14 -25.16 -10.63
CA VAL A 176 10.17 -25.85 -11.48
C VAL A 176 10.25 -25.28 -12.89
N VAL A 177 10.30 -26.17 -13.89
CA VAL A 177 10.32 -25.82 -15.31
C VAL A 177 9.18 -26.52 -16.03
N VAL A 178 8.48 -25.82 -16.91
CA VAL A 178 7.38 -26.36 -17.72
C VAL A 178 7.63 -26.20 -19.20
N GLY A 179 6.97 -27.03 -19.99
CA GLY A 179 7.10 -27.02 -21.44
C GLY A 179 6.40 -28.20 -22.07
N TYR A 180 6.95 -28.69 -23.17
CA TYR A 180 6.43 -29.87 -23.86
C TYR A 180 7.54 -30.80 -24.36
N ALA A 181 7.22 -32.09 -24.41
CA ALA A 181 8.10 -33.16 -24.86
C ALA A 181 7.31 -34.17 -25.71
N ASP A 182 7.99 -34.95 -26.54
CA ASP A 182 7.35 -36.07 -27.24
C ASP A 182 7.25 -37.30 -26.32
N SER A 183 6.16 -38.04 -26.43
CA SER A 183 5.99 -39.36 -25.82
C SER A 183 5.05 -40.19 -26.69
N SER A 184 5.52 -41.38 -27.12
CA SER A 184 4.68 -42.39 -27.79
C SER A 184 3.73 -41.83 -28.88
N LEU A 185 4.25 -40.93 -29.74
CA LEU A 185 3.59 -40.28 -30.90
C LEU A 185 2.78 -38.99 -30.64
N LEU A 186 2.73 -38.46 -29.42
CA LEU A 186 2.07 -37.18 -29.14
C LEU A 186 2.99 -36.22 -28.38
N TRP A 187 2.74 -34.92 -28.54
CA TRP A 187 3.31 -33.89 -27.67
C TRP A 187 2.62 -33.94 -26.29
N LYS A 188 3.39 -33.81 -25.23
CA LYS A 188 2.92 -33.85 -23.84
C LYS A 188 3.48 -32.68 -23.08
N ALA A 189 2.58 -31.94 -22.45
CA ALA A 189 2.92 -30.93 -21.47
C ALA A 189 3.66 -31.59 -20.30
N PHE A 190 4.85 -31.09 -19.97
CA PHE A 190 5.63 -31.61 -18.86
C PHE A 190 5.78 -30.59 -17.74
N ARG A 191 6.02 -31.12 -16.54
CA ARG A 191 6.58 -30.40 -15.40
C ARG A 191 7.88 -31.07 -14.99
N TRP A 192 8.92 -30.29 -14.79
CA TRP A 192 10.24 -30.76 -14.41
C TRP A 192 10.63 -30.16 -13.06
N THR A 193 11.23 -30.99 -12.20
CA THR A 193 11.95 -30.59 -10.99
C THR A 193 13.27 -31.36 -10.93
N ASP A 194 14.08 -31.16 -9.89
CA ASP A 194 15.30 -31.96 -9.70
C ASP A 194 15.02 -33.48 -9.54
N ALA A 195 13.76 -33.88 -9.35
CA ALA A 195 13.34 -35.30 -9.39
C ALA A 195 13.20 -35.86 -10.82
N GLY A 196 13.18 -35.00 -11.84
CA GLY A 196 13.05 -35.36 -13.26
C GLY A 196 11.81 -34.76 -13.93
N MET A 197 11.68 -35.06 -15.23
CA MET A 197 10.55 -34.65 -16.08
C MET A 197 9.36 -35.60 -15.88
N VAL A 198 8.16 -35.05 -15.69
CA VAL A 198 6.90 -35.81 -15.59
C VAL A 198 5.84 -35.24 -16.52
N ASP A 199 5.02 -36.12 -17.10
CA ASP A 199 3.80 -35.75 -17.85
C ASP A 199 2.76 -35.19 -16.87
N LEU A 200 2.13 -34.07 -17.22
CA LEU A 200 1.03 -33.49 -16.43
C LEU A 200 -0.25 -34.33 -16.46
N ALA A 201 -0.32 -35.34 -17.33
CA ALA A 201 -1.44 -36.26 -17.49
C ALA A 201 -2.77 -35.53 -17.80
N VAL A 202 -2.69 -34.47 -18.60
CA VAL A 202 -3.86 -33.77 -19.14
C VAL A 202 -4.71 -34.77 -19.95
N PRO A 203 -6.04 -34.86 -19.72
CA PRO A 203 -6.90 -35.88 -20.32
C PRO A 203 -6.73 -36.01 -21.85
N PRO A 204 -6.83 -37.23 -22.40
CA PRO A 204 -6.45 -37.51 -23.77
C PRO A 204 -7.42 -36.90 -24.78
N GLY A 205 -6.85 -36.21 -25.78
CA GLY A 205 -7.54 -35.71 -26.96
C GLY A 205 -6.54 -35.40 -28.07
N ASP A 206 -5.52 -34.58 -27.76
CA ASP A 206 -4.47 -34.17 -28.70
C ASP A 206 -3.15 -33.84 -27.98
N GLY A 207 -2.14 -33.38 -28.73
CA GLY A 207 -0.86 -32.93 -28.17
C GLY A 207 -1.03 -31.71 -27.24
N THR A 208 -0.36 -31.74 -26.09
CA THR A 208 -0.48 -30.68 -25.06
C THR A 208 0.84 -29.93 -24.86
N LEU A 209 0.75 -28.64 -24.58
CA LEU A 209 1.89 -27.78 -24.27
C LEU A 209 1.62 -26.98 -23.00
N ALA A 210 2.54 -27.00 -22.03
CA ALA A 210 2.53 -26.05 -20.92
C ALA A 210 3.32 -24.81 -21.31
N THR A 211 2.69 -23.64 -21.25
CA THR A 211 3.24 -22.37 -21.74
C THR A 211 3.66 -21.44 -20.61
N ALA A 212 2.98 -21.50 -19.46
CA ALA A 212 3.27 -20.64 -18.32
C ALA A 212 3.10 -21.37 -16.98
N ILE A 213 3.73 -20.84 -15.94
CA ILE A 213 3.71 -21.38 -14.57
C ILE A 213 3.65 -20.23 -13.57
N SER A 214 2.93 -20.41 -12.46
CA SER A 214 2.88 -19.44 -11.35
C SER A 214 4.23 -19.34 -10.63
N ASP A 215 4.44 -18.22 -9.95
CA ASP A 215 5.67 -17.93 -9.23
C ASP A 215 6.00 -19.00 -8.18
N ASP A 216 4.97 -19.53 -7.51
CA ASP A 216 5.08 -20.60 -6.52
C ASP A 216 5.26 -22.01 -7.12
N GLY A 217 5.18 -22.14 -8.45
CA GLY A 217 5.35 -23.39 -9.18
C GLY A 217 4.20 -24.40 -9.07
N ASN A 218 3.03 -23.98 -8.55
CA ASN A 218 1.88 -24.84 -8.27
C ASN A 218 0.80 -24.83 -9.35
N ILE A 219 0.70 -23.77 -10.15
CA ILE A 219 -0.29 -23.61 -11.22
C ILE A 219 0.43 -23.57 -12.55
N VAL A 220 -0.04 -24.35 -13.52
CA VAL A 220 0.49 -24.38 -14.89
C VAL A 220 -0.65 -24.09 -15.85
N ILE A 221 -0.41 -23.15 -16.77
CA ILE A 221 -1.32 -22.88 -17.89
C ILE A 221 -0.72 -23.43 -19.16
N GLY A 222 -1.57 -23.95 -20.02
CA GLY A 222 -1.16 -24.48 -21.29
C GLY A 222 -2.30 -24.63 -22.26
N ARG A 223 -2.00 -25.26 -23.39
CA ARG A 223 -2.96 -25.49 -24.46
C ARG A 223 -3.00 -26.93 -24.92
N ALA A 224 -4.22 -27.36 -25.25
CA ALA A 224 -4.49 -28.44 -26.18
C ALA A 224 -4.74 -27.84 -27.58
N VAL A 225 -5.25 -28.64 -28.52
CA VAL A 225 -5.56 -28.18 -29.89
C VAL A 225 -6.66 -27.13 -29.91
N ASP A 226 -7.69 -27.31 -29.10
CA ASP A 226 -8.94 -26.54 -29.12
C ASP A 226 -9.22 -25.78 -27.81
N HIS A 227 -8.44 -25.97 -26.75
CA HIS A 227 -8.72 -25.30 -25.48
C HIS A 227 -7.47 -24.98 -24.66
N VAL A 228 -7.63 -23.97 -23.80
CA VAL A 228 -6.68 -23.69 -22.72
C VAL A 228 -6.97 -24.61 -21.54
N PHE A 229 -5.91 -25.15 -20.93
CA PHE A 229 -6.02 -25.89 -19.68
C PHE A 229 -5.27 -25.17 -18.56
N ARG A 230 -5.80 -25.33 -17.35
CA ARG A 230 -5.18 -24.97 -16.09
C ARG A 230 -4.92 -26.23 -15.28
N TRP A 231 -3.67 -26.50 -14.97
CA TRP A 231 -3.24 -27.61 -14.12
C TRP A 231 -2.80 -27.09 -12.76
N SER A 232 -3.10 -27.81 -11.69
CA SER A 232 -2.58 -27.53 -10.35
C SER A 232 -2.07 -28.79 -9.66
N THR A 233 -1.12 -28.61 -8.74
CA THR A 233 -0.54 -29.71 -7.94
C THR A 233 -1.57 -30.44 -7.08
N THR A 234 -2.66 -29.78 -6.71
CA THR A 234 -3.74 -30.33 -5.86
C THR A 234 -4.99 -30.76 -6.62
N GLY A 235 -5.33 -30.04 -7.70
CA GLY A 235 -6.57 -30.25 -8.46
C GLY A 235 -6.39 -31.00 -9.79
N GLY A 236 -5.17 -31.21 -10.27
CA GLY A 236 -4.93 -31.75 -11.60
C GLY A 236 -5.35 -30.76 -12.70
N SER A 237 -5.68 -31.28 -13.89
CA SER A 237 -6.02 -30.48 -15.07
C SER A 237 -7.50 -30.13 -15.15
N GLN A 238 -7.79 -28.87 -15.51
CA GLN A 238 -9.12 -28.32 -15.78
C GLN A 238 -9.09 -27.57 -17.11
N THR A 239 -10.10 -27.75 -17.96
CA THR A 239 -10.31 -26.93 -19.16
C THR A 239 -10.90 -25.58 -18.80
N LEU A 240 -10.36 -24.51 -19.39
CA LEU A 240 -10.93 -23.17 -19.29
C LEU A 240 -11.92 -22.99 -20.45
N ALA A 241 -13.22 -23.08 -20.16
CA ALA A 241 -14.27 -22.97 -21.16
C ALA A 241 -14.26 -21.57 -21.81
N ILE A 242 -14.42 -21.53 -23.13
CA ILE A 242 -14.67 -20.30 -23.88
C ILE A 242 -16.16 -19.91 -23.77
N PRO A 243 -16.50 -18.63 -23.96
CA PRO A 243 -17.89 -18.16 -24.03
C PRO A 243 -18.74 -18.90 -25.07
N ASP A 244 -20.02 -19.14 -24.74
CA ASP A 244 -20.98 -19.87 -25.58
C ASP A 244 -21.33 -19.16 -26.90
N ASP A 245 -21.00 -17.87 -27.04
CA ASP A 245 -21.16 -17.10 -28.28
C ASP A 245 -20.06 -17.38 -29.32
N ILE A 246 -19.05 -18.17 -28.97
CA ILE A 246 -17.99 -18.63 -29.87
C ILE A 246 -18.18 -20.11 -30.17
N ASP A 247 -18.29 -20.45 -31.46
CA ASP A 247 -18.18 -21.83 -31.92
C ASP A 247 -16.71 -22.24 -31.99
N ILE A 248 -16.31 -23.24 -31.19
CA ILE A 248 -14.93 -23.71 -31.14
C ILE A 248 -14.45 -24.30 -32.47
N ASP A 249 -15.37 -24.81 -33.30
CA ASP A 249 -15.03 -25.37 -34.61
C ASP A 249 -14.74 -24.27 -35.66
N GLU A 250 -15.06 -23.00 -35.35
CA GLU A 250 -14.84 -21.85 -36.24
C GLU A 250 -13.64 -20.98 -35.84
N VAL A 251 -12.93 -21.33 -34.76
CA VAL A 251 -11.77 -20.59 -34.28
C VAL A 251 -10.55 -21.47 -34.11
N THR A 252 -9.37 -20.86 -34.12
CA THR A 252 -8.11 -21.51 -33.74
C THR A 252 -7.30 -20.58 -32.85
N MET A 253 -6.56 -21.15 -31.92
CA MET A 253 -5.76 -20.35 -31.00
C MET A 253 -4.49 -19.85 -31.68
N SER A 254 -4.39 -18.54 -31.86
CA SER A 254 -3.31 -17.88 -32.62
C SER A 254 -2.11 -17.49 -31.75
N SER A 255 -2.22 -17.64 -30.43
CA SER A 255 -1.22 -17.27 -29.43
C SER A 255 -0.94 -18.41 -28.45
N PHE A 256 0.10 -18.23 -27.62
CA PHE A 256 0.27 -19.01 -26.40
C PHE A 256 -0.48 -18.32 -25.25
N PRO A 257 -1.22 -19.06 -24.40
CA PRO A 257 -1.83 -18.45 -23.24
C PRO A 257 -0.75 -18.01 -22.25
N VAL A 258 -0.90 -16.79 -21.74
CA VAL A 258 -0.06 -16.16 -20.71
C VAL A 258 -0.83 -16.04 -19.40
N MET A 259 -0.14 -15.96 -18.26
CA MET A 259 -0.79 -15.91 -16.93
C MET A 259 -0.18 -14.86 -16.02
N SER A 260 -0.95 -14.36 -15.06
CA SER A 260 -0.43 -13.61 -13.92
C SER A 260 0.43 -14.49 -13.01
N GLY A 261 1.37 -13.90 -12.28
CA GLY A 261 2.29 -14.62 -11.38
C GLY A 261 1.57 -15.43 -10.29
N ASP A 262 0.41 -14.95 -9.82
CA ASP A 262 -0.47 -15.64 -8.88
C ASP A 262 -1.33 -16.76 -9.51
N GLY A 263 -1.38 -16.83 -10.84
CA GLY A 263 -2.13 -17.80 -11.64
C GLY A 263 -3.66 -17.70 -11.59
N ASN A 264 -4.19 -16.53 -11.23
CA ASN A 264 -5.63 -16.25 -11.20
C ASN A 264 -6.17 -15.59 -12.48
N ILE A 265 -5.28 -15.06 -13.33
CA ILE A 265 -5.64 -14.41 -14.59
C ILE A 265 -4.89 -15.08 -15.73
N VAL A 266 -5.59 -15.34 -16.83
CA VAL A 266 -5.03 -15.89 -18.07
C VAL A 266 -5.50 -15.05 -19.24
N ALA A 267 -4.59 -14.71 -20.15
CA ALA A 267 -4.95 -14.06 -21.41
C ALA A 267 -4.56 -14.94 -22.59
N VAL A 268 -5.40 -14.94 -23.62
CA VAL A 268 -5.20 -15.77 -24.82
C VAL A 268 -5.94 -15.18 -25.99
N THR A 269 -5.42 -15.36 -27.20
CA THR A 269 -6.01 -14.87 -28.44
C THR A 269 -6.40 -16.03 -29.35
N TYR A 270 -7.64 -15.98 -29.84
CA TYR A 270 -8.13 -16.81 -30.93
C TYR A 270 -8.20 -16.03 -32.24
N GLN A 271 -8.22 -16.74 -33.35
CA GLN A 271 -8.47 -16.20 -34.69
C GLN A 271 -9.59 -17.01 -35.34
N ARG A 272 -10.47 -16.32 -36.10
CA ARG A 272 -11.53 -16.98 -36.87
C ARG A 272 -10.98 -17.73 -38.09
N LEU A 273 -11.58 -18.87 -38.40
CA LEU A 273 -11.23 -19.72 -39.54
C LEU A 273 -11.92 -19.31 -40.86
N ASP A 274 -12.74 -18.26 -40.83
CA ASP A 274 -13.45 -17.70 -42.00
C ASP A 274 -12.54 -16.91 -42.97
N GLY A 275 -11.24 -16.83 -42.67
CA GLY A 275 -10.25 -16.09 -43.45
C GLY A 275 -10.21 -14.59 -43.13
N SER A 276 -10.97 -14.12 -42.14
CA SER A 276 -10.76 -12.80 -41.54
C SER A 276 -9.42 -12.75 -40.79
N VAL A 277 -8.86 -11.55 -40.67
CA VAL A 277 -7.72 -11.27 -39.78
C VAL A 277 -8.22 -10.85 -38.39
N ASP A 278 -9.44 -11.24 -38.04
CA ASP A 278 -10.07 -10.82 -36.79
C ASP A 278 -9.43 -11.55 -35.61
N HIS A 279 -8.73 -10.78 -34.78
CA HIS A 279 -8.18 -11.23 -33.51
C HIS A 279 -9.25 -11.19 -32.43
N LEU A 280 -9.38 -12.29 -31.68
CA LEU A 280 -10.30 -12.43 -30.55
C LEU A 280 -9.47 -12.57 -29.26
N PRO A 281 -8.91 -11.45 -28.73
CA PRO A 281 -8.23 -11.48 -27.45
C PRO A 281 -9.25 -11.73 -26.33
N MET A 282 -8.94 -12.70 -25.48
CA MET A 282 -9.78 -13.15 -24.38
C MET A 282 -9.02 -13.08 -23.06
N LEU A 283 -9.79 -12.92 -21.99
CA LEU A 283 -9.30 -12.89 -20.62
C LEU A 283 -10.11 -13.89 -19.79
N TRP A 284 -9.42 -14.78 -19.10
CA TRP A 284 -10.01 -15.61 -18.07
C TRP A 284 -9.60 -15.11 -16.69
N LYS A 285 -10.57 -14.98 -15.79
CA LYS A 285 -10.33 -14.77 -14.36
C LYS A 285 -11.01 -15.88 -13.57
N SER A 286 -10.37 -16.34 -12.50
CA SER A 286 -10.89 -17.45 -11.69
C SER A 286 -12.31 -17.22 -11.14
N ASN A 287 -12.70 -15.96 -10.94
CA ASN A 287 -14.01 -15.53 -10.43
C ASN A 287 -15.01 -15.06 -11.50
N ILE A 288 -14.62 -14.96 -12.79
CA ILE A 288 -15.50 -14.50 -13.89
C ILE A 288 -15.66 -15.58 -14.97
N GLY A 289 -14.62 -16.39 -15.20
CA GLY A 289 -14.51 -17.22 -16.40
C GLY A 289 -13.85 -16.47 -17.55
N MET A 290 -13.89 -17.07 -18.75
CA MET A 290 -13.32 -16.48 -19.97
C MET A 290 -14.30 -15.46 -20.54
N VAL A 291 -13.82 -14.28 -20.92
CA VAL A 291 -14.59 -13.19 -21.54
C VAL A 291 -13.80 -12.55 -22.68
N HIS A 292 -14.49 -11.86 -23.60
CA HIS A 292 -13.83 -11.04 -24.62
C HIS A 292 -13.12 -9.86 -23.94
N LEU A 293 -11.82 -9.69 -24.18
CA LEU A 293 -11.03 -8.66 -23.50
C LEU A 293 -11.51 -7.23 -23.81
N PRO A 294 -11.79 -6.83 -25.07
CA PRO A 294 -12.23 -5.46 -25.35
C PRO A 294 -13.57 -5.14 -24.69
N TRP A 295 -14.47 -6.12 -24.59
CA TRP A 295 -15.71 -5.98 -23.84
C TRP A 295 -15.41 -5.76 -22.35
N TYR A 296 -14.58 -6.60 -21.73
CA TYR A 296 -14.20 -6.46 -20.32
C TYR A 296 -13.58 -5.10 -20.01
N LEU A 297 -12.65 -4.64 -20.83
CA LEU A 297 -11.99 -3.34 -20.67
C LEU A 297 -12.99 -2.17 -20.78
N ASN A 298 -13.92 -2.22 -21.73
CA ASN A 298 -14.97 -1.21 -21.85
C ASN A 298 -15.91 -1.19 -20.63
N GLN A 299 -16.24 -2.35 -20.07
CA GLN A 299 -17.06 -2.46 -18.86
C GLN A 299 -16.37 -1.84 -17.64
N LEU A 300 -15.04 -1.93 -17.56
CA LEU A 300 -14.26 -1.23 -16.54
C LEU A 300 -14.14 0.28 -16.79
N GLY A 301 -14.52 0.77 -17.97
CA GLY A 301 -14.40 2.18 -18.37
C GLY A 301 -13.07 2.56 -19.03
N VAL A 302 -12.30 1.60 -19.53
CA VAL A 302 -11.05 1.86 -20.27
C VAL A 302 -11.35 2.43 -21.66
N ASP A 303 -10.68 3.52 -22.02
CA ASP A 303 -10.78 4.12 -23.35
C ASP A 303 -9.85 3.40 -24.34
N LEU A 304 -10.44 2.61 -25.22
CA LEU A 304 -9.72 1.90 -26.31
C LEU A 304 -9.66 2.70 -27.61
N SER A 305 -10.01 3.99 -27.60
CA SER A 305 -10.05 4.82 -28.81
C SER A 305 -8.73 4.80 -29.58
N GLY A 306 -8.81 4.38 -30.84
CA GLY A 306 -7.66 4.29 -31.75
C GLY A 306 -6.89 2.97 -31.69
N TRP A 307 -7.17 2.10 -30.72
CA TRP A 307 -6.56 0.78 -30.57
C TRP A 307 -7.45 -0.34 -31.10
N GLU A 308 -6.84 -1.24 -31.85
CA GLU A 308 -7.33 -2.58 -32.13
C GLU A 308 -6.38 -3.56 -31.44
N ILE A 309 -6.82 -4.14 -30.32
CA ILE A 309 -5.99 -5.05 -29.53
C ILE A 309 -5.90 -6.39 -30.24
N HIS A 310 -4.69 -6.86 -30.54
CA HIS A 310 -4.47 -8.13 -31.20
C HIS A 310 -4.14 -9.24 -30.21
N GLU A 311 -3.22 -8.98 -29.29
CA GLU A 311 -2.76 -10.00 -28.33
C GLU A 311 -2.27 -9.37 -27.04
N ILE A 312 -2.48 -10.08 -25.93
CA ILE A 312 -1.81 -9.84 -24.64
C ILE A 312 -0.66 -10.81 -24.51
N THR A 313 0.54 -10.27 -24.29
CA THR A 313 1.78 -11.05 -24.25
C THR A 313 2.39 -11.09 -22.86
N GLY A 314 1.90 -10.31 -21.89
CA GLY A 314 2.42 -10.36 -20.53
C GLY A 314 1.47 -9.74 -19.51
N LEU A 315 1.50 -10.28 -18.30
CA LEU A 315 0.70 -9.86 -17.15
C LEU A 315 1.62 -9.66 -15.95
N SER A 316 1.36 -8.62 -15.16
CA SER A 316 2.00 -8.43 -13.86
C SER A 316 1.57 -9.51 -12.86
N TYR A 317 2.19 -9.55 -11.67
CA TYR A 317 1.96 -10.61 -10.68
C TYR A 317 0.47 -10.84 -10.34
N ASN A 318 -0.31 -9.76 -10.16
CA ASN A 318 -1.76 -9.81 -9.92
C ASN A 318 -2.60 -9.55 -11.19
N GLY A 319 -1.96 -9.25 -12.33
CA GLY A 319 -2.59 -8.91 -13.61
C GLY A 319 -3.29 -7.55 -13.66
N ASP A 320 -2.97 -6.63 -12.73
CA ASP A 320 -3.44 -5.24 -12.76
C ASP A 320 -2.81 -4.44 -13.91
N VAL A 321 -1.55 -4.74 -14.23
CA VAL A 321 -0.86 -4.24 -15.43
C VAL A 321 -0.75 -5.36 -16.46
N MET A 322 -0.99 -5.03 -17.72
CA MET A 322 -0.83 -5.93 -18.87
C MET A 322 -0.06 -5.26 -20.02
N THR A 323 0.63 -6.06 -20.81
CA THR A 323 1.25 -5.62 -22.06
C THR A 323 0.79 -6.50 -23.23
N GLY A 324 0.80 -5.91 -24.41
CA GLY A 324 0.37 -6.55 -25.63
C GLY A 324 0.70 -5.71 -26.84
N TYR A 325 0.22 -6.15 -27.99
CA TYR A 325 0.36 -5.40 -29.23
C TYR A 325 -0.93 -5.44 -30.04
N GLY A 326 -1.00 -4.53 -31.00
CA GLY A 326 -2.16 -4.34 -31.86
C GLY A 326 -1.92 -3.23 -32.88
N LEU A 327 -3.01 -2.73 -33.47
CA LEU A 327 -2.95 -1.57 -34.35
C LEU A 327 -3.36 -0.31 -33.59
N TYR A 328 -2.49 0.69 -33.57
CA TYR A 328 -2.80 2.05 -33.11
C TYR A 328 -2.78 3.00 -34.29
N GLY A 329 -3.94 3.54 -34.67
CA GLY A 329 -4.07 4.35 -35.88
C GLY A 329 -3.65 3.61 -37.17
N GLY A 330 -3.78 2.28 -37.21
CA GLY A 330 -3.37 1.43 -38.32
C GLY A 330 -1.89 1.03 -38.35
N LEU A 331 -1.10 1.43 -37.35
CA LEU A 331 0.31 1.04 -37.22
C LEU A 331 0.47 -0.04 -36.15
N LEU A 332 1.31 -1.04 -36.41
CA LEU A 332 1.64 -2.08 -35.42
C LEU A 332 2.39 -1.47 -34.23
N ARG A 333 1.78 -1.51 -33.05
CA ARG A 333 2.29 -0.93 -31.81
C ARG A 333 2.10 -1.87 -30.64
N SER A 334 3.03 -1.78 -29.70
CA SER A 334 2.91 -2.37 -28.38
C SER A 334 2.33 -1.37 -27.41
N PHE A 335 1.66 -1.86 -26.38
CA PHE A 335 1.14 -1.04 -25.31
C PHE A 335 1.44 -1.62 -23.94
N VAL A 336 1.36 -0.75 -22.94
CA VAL A 336 1.13 -1.14 -21.55
C VAL A 336 -0.22 -0.55 -21.12
N LEU A 337 -1.00 -1.31 -20.37
CA LEU A 337 -2.26 -0.88 -19.79
C LEU A 337 -2.23 -1.18 -18.30
N ASP A 338 -2.34 -0.13 -17.50
CA ASP A 338 -2.43 -0.20 -16.05
C ASP A 338 -3.90 -0.02 -15.62
N LEU A 339 -4.53 -1.12 -15.21
CA LEU A 339 -5.90 -1.13 -14.71
C LEU A 339 -5.99 -0.66 -13.25
N CYS A 340 -4.85 -0.56 -12.56
CA CYS A 340 -4.77 -0.04 -11.20
C CYS A 340 -3.84 1.17 -11.09
N ALA A 341 -3.87 2.05 -12.09
CA ALA A 341 -3.34 3.39 -11.94
C ALA A 341 -4.03 4.08 -10.76
N ASP A 342 -3.25 4.78 -9.93
CA ASP A 342 -3.67 5.43 -8.69
C ASP A 342 -3.09 6.85 -8.70
N ARG A 343 -3.86 7.81 -9.23
CA ARG A 343 -3.36 9.16 -9.51
C ARG A 343 -3.21 10.02 -8.26
N ASP A 344 -4.10 9.87 -7.30
CA ASP A 344 -4.12 10.62 -6.06
C ASP A 344 -3.42 9.89 -4.90
N GLN A 345 -2.92 8.68 -5.14
CA GLN A 345 -1.98 7.91 -4.32
C GLN A 345 -2.58 7.45 -2.98
N ASP A 346 -3.83 7.01 -2.98
CA ASP A 346 -4.52 6.48 -1.80
C ASP A 346 -4.67 4.95 -1.81
N SER A 347 -4.07 4.30 -2.81
CA SER A 347 -4.14 2.85 -3.04
C SER A 347 -5.51 2.33 -3.43
N LEU A 348 -6.39 3.17 -3.94
CA LEU A 348 -7.54 2.78 -4.74
C LEU A 348 -7.17 2.95 -6.21
N CYS A 349 -7.61 2.03 -7.06
CA CYS A 349 -7.40 2.17 -8.48
C CYS A 349 -8.36 3.25 -9.01
N ASP A 350 -7.90 4.13 -9.90
CA ASP A 350 -8.72 5.14 -10.59
C ASP A 350 -10.02 4.55 -11.15
N LEU A 351 -9.96 3.35 -11.73
CA LEU A 351 -11.14 2.66 -12.28
C LEU A 351 -12.13 2.24 -11.18
N TRP A 352 -11.65 1.89 -9.98
CA TRP A 352 -12.48 1.53 -8.84
C TRP A 352 -13.22 2.74 -8.28
N GLU A 353 -12.54 3.88 -8.21
CA GLU A 353 -13.14 5.12 -7.72
C GLU A 353 -14.24 5.64 -8.65
N VAL A 354 -14.10 5.41 -9.96
CA VAL A 354 -15.09 5.89 -10.95
C VAL A 354 -16.22 4.90 -11.16
N ASN A 355 -15.89 3.62 -11.39
CA ASN A 355 -16.85 2.62 -11.86
C ASN A 355 -17.12 1.52 -10.83
N GLY A 356 -16.35 1.47 -9.74
CA GLY A 356 -16.42 0.41 -8.74
C GLY A 356 -15.47 -0.75 -8.99
N ILE A 357 -15.36 -1.62 -8.00
CA ILE A 357 -14.50 -2.80 -8.01
C ILE A 357 -15.27 -3.97 -8.65
N PRO A 358 -14.78 -4.59 -9.74
CA PRO A 358 -15.49 -5.68 -10.39
C PRO A 358 -15.54 -6.93 -9.49
N TYR A 359 -16.72 -7.56 -9.38
CA TYR A 359 -16.92 -8.78 -8.60
C TYR A 359 -17.89 -9.77 -9.28
N GLY A 360 -17.85 -11.05 -8.88
CA GLY A 360 -18.98 -11.98 -9.03
C GLY A 360 -19.59 -12.20 -10.42
N GLY A 361 -18.79 -12.11 -11.50
CA GLY A 361 -19.26 -12.36 -12.87
C GLY A 361 -20.22 -11.29 -13.41
N LEU A 362 -21.22 -11.72 -14.18
CA LEU A 362 -22.17 -10.83 -14.85
C LEU A 362 -23.48 -10.68 -14.07
N ASP A 363 -24.09 -9.50 -14.16
CA ASP A 363 -25.43 -9.23 -13.64
C ASP A 363 -26.54 -9.80 -14.54
N VAL A 364 -27.80 -9.47 -14.22
CA VAL A 364 -28.97 -9.98 -14.98
C VAL A 364 -29.08 -9.41 -16.39
N ASP A 365 -28.42 -8.29 -16.66
CA ASP A 365 -28.39 -7.60 -17.94
C ASP A 365 -27.16 -8.01 -18.78
N GLY A 366 -26.25 -8.79 -18.18
CA GLY A 366 -25.03 -9.28 -18.83
C GLY A 366 -23.82 -8.34 -18.68
N GLU A 367 -23.92 -7.34 -17.81
CA GLU A 367 -22.85 -6.39 -17.51
C GLU A 367 -22.01 -6.87 -16.33
N LEU A 368 -20.77 -6.38 -16.19
CA LEU A 368 -19.96 -6.69 -15.00
C LEU A 368 -20.63 -6.15 -13.73
N LYS A 369 -20.70 -6.97 -12.67
CA LYS A 369 -21.10 -6.45 -11.36
C LYS A 369 -19.97 -5.62 -10.77
N MET A 370 -20.30 -4.46 -10.21
CA MET A 370 -19.35 -3.50 -9.67
C MET A 370 -19.70 -3.11 -8.23
N TYR A 371 -18.73 -3.19 -7.33
CA TYR A 371 -18.85 -2.73 -5.96
C TYR A 371 -18.50 -1.25 -5.91
N LEU A 372 -19.50 -0.39 -5.75
CA LEU A 372 -19.32 1.06 -5.84
C LEU A 372 -18.68 1.62 -4.57
N LEU A 373 -17.65 2.44 -4.74
CA LEU A 373 -17.03 3.21 -3.67
C LEU A 373 -17.71 4.58 -3.60
N ALA A 374 -18.69 4.72 -2.72
CA ALA A 374 -19.46 5.95 -2.62
C ALA A 374 -18.55 7.12 -2.24
N GLY A 375 -18.59 8.20 -3.03
CA GLY A 375 -17.84 9.41 -2.76
C GLY A 375 -16.36 9.37 -3.15
N ALA A 376 -15.87 8.28 -3.77
CA ALA A 376 -14.49 8.17 -4.22
C ALA A 376 -14.13 9.22 -5.29
N SER A 377 -12.86 9.60 -5.34
CA SER A 377 -12.37 10.75 -6.07
C SER A 377 -10.90 10.62 -6.43
N THR A 378 -10.63 10.39 -7.72
CA THR A 378 -9.27 10.31 -8.27
C THR A 378 -8.43 11.61 -8.23
N LEU A 379 -8.91 12.63 -7.52
CA LEU A 379 -8.28 13.94 -7.31
C LEU A 379 -7.96 14.20 -5.83
N ARG A 380 -8.40 13.33 -4.93
CA ARG A 380 -8.28 13.54 -3.48
C ARG A 380 -8.30 12.18 -2.80
N LYS A 381 -7.26 11.91 -2.01
CA LYS A 381 -7.13 10.66 -1.26
C LYS A 381 -8.40 10.32 -0.50
N ASP A 382 -8.87 9.09 -0.68
CA ASP A 382 -9.99 8.50 0.03
C ASP A 382 -9.52 7.35 0.93
N ILE A 383 -10.13 7.22 2.10
CA ILE A 383 -9.95 6.04 2.95
C ILE A 383 -11.31 5.55 3.42
N TYR A 384 -11.54 4.25 3.29
CA TYR A 384 -12.79 3.60 3.68
C TYR A 384 -12.63 2.77 4.95
N VAL A 385 -13.57 2.94 5.87
CA VAL A 385 -13.69 2.12 7.08
C VAL A 385 -15.14 1.81 7.37
N GLU A 386 -15.42 0.53 7.58
CA GLU A 386 -16.68 0.07 8.13
C GLU A 386 -16.56 -0.02 9.65
N VAL A 387 -17.57 0.48 10.36
CA VAL A 387 -17.63 0.51 11.81
C VAL A 387 -18.88 -0.20 12.30
N ASP A 388 -18.63 -1.27 13.02
CA ASP A 388 -19.64 -2.03 13.75
C ASP A 388 -19.50 -1.86 15.25
N ALA A 389 -20.56 -2.14 15.98
CA ALA A 389 -20.59 -1.90 17.41
C ALA A 389 -21.47 -2.89 18.17
N MET A 390 -21.06 -3.13 19.41
CA MET A 390 -21.92 -3.78 20.40
C MET A 390 -23.03 -2.81 20.89
N PRO A 391 -24.20 -3.31 21.32
CA PRO A 391 -25.26 -2.50 21.90
C PRO A 391 -24.77 -1.58 23.02
N GLY A 392 -25.02 -0.27 22.88
CA GLY A 392 -24.57 0.75 23.84
C GLY A 392 -23.10 1.15 23.71
N ARG A 393 -22.38 0.63 22.70
CA ARG A 393 -20.99 0.99 22.37
C ARG A 393 -20.85 1.72 21.04
N SER A 394 -21.93 1.88 20.27
CA SER A 394 -21.91 2.61 19.00
C SER A 394 -21.25 3.98 19.14
N PRO A 395 -20.42 4.37 18.15
CA PRO A 395 -19.77 5.67 18.18
C PRO A 395 -20.81 6.79 18.19
N ILE A 396 -20.52 7.82 18.97
CA ILE A 396 -21.27 9.08 18.96
C ILE A 396 -21.00 9.73 17.60
N PRO A 397 -22.03 10.11 16.81
CA PRO A 397 -21.83 10.66 15.47
C PRO A 397 -20.84 11.84 15.43
N ALA A 398 -20.93 12.74 16.40
CA ALA A 398 -20.05 13.89 16.48
C ALA A 398 -18.58 13.54 16.86
N ALA A 399 -18.30 12.32 17.34
CA ALA A 399 -16.92 11.82 17.48
C ALA A 399 -16.35 11.44 16.11
N ILE A 400 -17.13 10.73 15.29
CA ILE A 400 -16.76 10.39 13.91
C ILE A 400 -16.59 11.65 13.06
N ASP A 401 -17.50 12.63 13.17
CA ASP A 401 -17.38 13.90 12.45
C ASP A 401 -16.09 14.66 12.79
N ALA A 402 -15.64 14.59 14.06
CA ALA A 402 -14.38 15.20 14.48
C ALA A 402 -13.17 14.53 13.82
N VAL A 403 -13.19 13.19 13.74
CA VAL A 403 -12.12 12.41 13.08
C VAL A 403 -12.12 12.69 11.57
N LYS A 404 -13.28 12.67 10.90
CA LYS A 404 -13.41 13.06 9.49
C LYS A 404 -12.87 14.48 9.25
N THR A 405 -13.19 15.43 10.12
CA THR A 405 -12.68 16.81 10.03
C THR A 405 -11.15 16.87 10.17
N ALA A 406 -10.56 16.06 11.05
CA ALA A 406 -9.11 16.01 11.22
C ALA A 406 -8.38 15.50 9.96
N PHE A 407 -8.94 14.51 9.25
CA PHE A 407 -8.43 14.01 7.97
C PHE A 407 -8.66 15.01 6.83
N ASP A 408 -9.86 15.60 6.76
CA ASP A 408 -10.26 16.58 5.73
C ASP A 408 -9.35 17.82 5.76
N THR A 409 -9.04 18.31 6.96
CA THR A 409 -8.21 19.50 7.19
C THR A 409 -6.74 19.20 7.46
N SER A 410 -6.30 17.95 7.23
CA SER A 410 -4.92 17.54 7.43
C SER A 410 -3.93 18.31 6.54
N THR A 411 -2.65 18.26 6.90
CA THR A 411 -1.57 18.92 6.13
C THR A 411 -1.12 18.12 4.91
N VAL A 412 -1.83 17.04 4.55
CA VAL A 412 -1.51 16.23 3.38
C VAL A 412 -1.70 17.09 2.13
N PRO A 413 -0.64 17.33 1.34
CA PRO A 413 -0.75 18.15 0.15
C PRO A 413 -1.48 17.40 -0.96
N ALA A 414 -2.06 18.15 -1.90
CA ALA A 414 -2.48 17.57 -3.18
C ALA A 414 -1.29 16.90 -3.87
N VAL A 415 -1.54 15.82 -4.62
CA VAL A 415 -0.48 15.11 -5.33
C VAL A 415 0.23 16.04 -6.32
N PRO A 416 1.58 16.19 -6.23
CA PRO A 416 2.32 17.07 -7.13
C PRO A 416 2.11 16.70 -8.60
N GLY A 417 1.71 17.68 -9.42
CA GLY A 417 1.49 17.50 -10.85
C GLY A 417 0.09 17.01 -11.24
N LEU A 418 -0.76 16.62 -10.28
CA LEU A 418 -2.15 16.26 -10.54
C LEU A 418 -3.00 17.50 -10.79
N VAL A 419 -3.44 17.68 -12.05
CA VAL A 419 -4.26 18.83 -12.43
C VAL A 419 -5.62 18.77 -11.73
N GLY A 420 -5.91 19.75 -10.88
CA GLY A 420 -7.15 19.78 -10.09
C GLY A 420 -7.11 18.97 -8.80
N GLY A 421 -5.95 18.41 -8.43
CA GLY A 421 -5.79 17.67 -7.18
C GLY A 421 -6.09 18.53 -5.94
N LEU A 422 -6.70 17.92 -4.92
CA LEU A 422 -7.13 18.55 -3.68
C LEU A 422 -6.28 18.08 -2.49
N PRO A 423 -5.99 18.95 -1.51
CA PRO A 423 -5.31 18.57 -0.28
C PRO A 423 -6.24 17.86 0.71
N GLY A 424 -5.65 17.30 1.76
CA GLY A 424 -6.35 16.55 2.79
C GLY A 424 -6.77 15.14 2.33
N ILE A 425 -7.48 14.43 3.20
CA ILE A 425 -7.97 13.08 2.95
C ILE A 425 -9.47 13.06 3.26
N GLU A 426 -10.27 12.49 2.36
CA GLU A 426 -11.66 12.19 2.65
C GLU A 426 -11.75 10.84 3.37
N LEU A 427 -12.28 10.85 4.60
CA LEU A 427 -12.47 9.63 5.39
C LEU A 427 -13.93 9.19 5.32
N HIS A 428 -14.17 8.09 4.60
CA HIS A 428 -15.47 7.44 4.47
C HIS A 428 -15.65 6.45 5.61
N VAL A 429 -16.47 6.85 6.59
CA VAL A 429 -16.86 5.99 7.72
C VAL A 429 -18.30 5.56 7.55
N ASP A 430 -18.49 4.26 7.35
CA ASP A 430 -19.78 3.59 7.27
C ASP A 430 -20.08 2.94 8.62
N ILE A 431 -20.97 3.55 9.40
CA ILE A 431 -21.47 2.93 10.63
C ILE A 431 -22.62 2.00 10.22
N ASP A 432 -22.39 0.69 10.23
CA ASP A 432 -23.36 -0.29 9.74
C ASP A 432 -24.21 -0.85 10.88
N GLU A 433 -23.64 -1.75 11.70
CA GLU A 433 -24.41 -2.53 12.66
C GLU A 433 -24.08 -2.19 14.12
N SER A 434 -25.12 -2.00 14.93
CA SER A 434 -25.01 -1.77 16.39
C SER A 434 -25.46 -2.96 17.23
N THR A 435 -25.52 -4.14 16.62
CA THR A 435 -26.20 -5.33 17.16
C THR A 435 -25.27 -6.50 17.41
N LEU A 436 -23.95 -6.29 17.36
CA LEU A 436 -22.97 -7.33 17.67
C LEU A 436 -23.20 -7.86 19.11
N PRO A 437 -22.91 -9.13 19.41
CA PRO A 437 -23.11 -9.65 20.76
C PRO A 437 -22.35 -8.83 21.81
N LEU A 438 -23.06 -8.23 22.76
CA LEU A 438 -22.42 -7.49 23.87
C LEU A 438 -21.71 -8.47 24.82
N ARG A 439 -20.39 -8.56 24.69
CA ARG A 439 -19.52 -9.42 25.51
C ARG A 439 -18.09 -8.88 25.53
N PRO A 440 -17.29 -9.16 26.58
CA PRO A 440 -15.85 -8.97 26.48
C PRO A 440 -15.23 -9.94 25.47
N TYR A 441 -14.07 -9.57 24.94
CA TYR A 441 -13.20 -10.40 24.11
C TYR A 441 -12.03 -10.95 24.95
N PRO A 442 -12.21 -12.05 25.71
CA PRO A 442 -11.14 -12.62 26.53
C PRO A 442 -9.87 -13.01 25.73
N ASN A 443 -10.00 -13.31 24.43
CA ASN A 443 -8.90 -13.67 23.55
C ASN A 443 -8.56 -12.56 22.52
N ALA A 444 -8.96 -11.31 22.80
CA ALA A 444 -8.68 -10.14 21.96
C ALA A 444 -9.02 -10.38 20.48
N PHE A 445 -8.04 -10.28 19.57
CA PHE A 445 -8.23 -10.44 18.14
C PHE A 445 -8.87 -11.77 17.73
N ALA A 446 -8.62 -12.86 18.45
CA ALA A 446 -9.26 -14.14 18.10
C ALA A 446 -10.79 -14.06 18.23
N ASP A 447 -11.31 -13.34 19.22
CA ASP A 447 -12.76 -13.15 19.37
C ASP A 447 -13.31 -12.07 18.43
N PHE A 448 -12.51 -11.05 18.10
CA PHE A 448 -12.81 -10.04 17.07
C PHE A 448 -12.99 -10.69 15.70
N GLN A 449 -12.08 -11.59 15.30
CA GLN A 449 -12.14 -12.26 13.99
C GLN A 449 -13.37 -13.17 13.86
N VAL A 450 -13.88 -13.71 14.99
CA VAL A 450 -15.15 -14.45 15.02
C VAL A 450 -16.33 -13.52 14.70
N ASP A 451 -16.42 -12.36 15.34
CA ASP A 451 -17.51 -11.41 15.07
C ASP A 451 -17.35 -10.80 13.66
N LYS A 452 -16.14 -10.45 13.23
CA LYS A 452 -15.87 -9.98 11.85
C LYS A 452 -16.37 -10.96 10.79
N ALA A 453 -16.18 -12.26 10.99
CA ALA A 453 -16.62 -13.28 10.03
C ALA A 453 -18.15 -13.28 9.82
N ASP A 454 -18.93 -12.88 10.82
CA ASP A 454 -20.39 -12.83 10.77
C ASP A 454 -20.94 -11.45 10.36
N PHE A 455 -20.18 -10.37 10.60
CA PHE A 455 -20.67 -9.00 10.52
C PHE A 455 -20.00 -8.12 9.45
N PHE A 456 -18.81 -8.45 8.92
CA PHE A 456 -18.17 -7.62 7.88
C PHE A 456 -19.01 -7.51 6.59
N GLY A 457 -19.15 -6.28 6.09
CA GLY A 457 -20.09 -5.88 5.02
C GLY A 457 -21.47 -5.60 5.58
N THR A 458 -22.38 -4.95 4.86
CA THR A 458 -23.77 -4.72 5.34
C THR A 458 -24.62 -5.99 5.30
N ALA A 459 -25.72 -6.04 6.06
CA ALA A 459 -26.68 -7.16 5.96
C ALA A 459 -27.16 -7.42 4.51
N SER A 460 -27.28 -6.38 3.68
CA SER A 460 -27.61 -6.52 2.26
C SER A 460 -26.48 -7.07 1.41
N GLU A 461 -25.22 -6.88 1.80
CA GLU A 461 -24.04 -7.45 1.14
C GLU A 461 -23.82 -8.91 1.55
N ARG A 462 -24.21 -9.30 2.77
CA ARG A 462 -24.08 -10.68 3.29
C ARG A 462 -25.20 -11.64 2.85
N SER A 463 -26.37 -11.10 2.48
CA SER A 463 -27.56 -11.90 2.14
C SER A 463 -27.59 -12.58 0.75
N PRO A 464 -26.98 -12.03 -0.32
CA PRO A 464 -27.03 -12.62 -1.67
C PRO A 464 -26.24 -13.93 -1.77
N ALA A 465 -26.51 -14.70 -2.83
CA ALA A 465 -25.81 -15.96 -3.09
C ALA A 465 -24.32 -15.77 -3.43
N ASP A 466 -23.97 -14.60 -3.97
CA ASP A 466 -22.63 -14.14 -4.33
C ASP A 466 -22.03 -13.19 -3.28
N SER A 467 -22.46 -13.30 -2.02
CA SER A 467 -21.97 -12.47 -0.92
C SER A 467 -20.46 -12.60 -0.72
N ALA A 468 -19.88 -13.79 -0.93
CA ALA A 468 -18.44 -13.98 -0.81
C ALA A 468 -17.65 -13.09 -1.79
N GLU A 469 -18.16 -12.90 -3.01
CA GLU A 469 -17.55 -12.05 -4.03
C GLU A 469 -17.77 -10.56 -3.74
N ILE A 470 -18.95 -10.18 -3.25
CA ILE A 470 -19.23 -8.80 -2.81
C ILE A 470 -18.27 -8.40 -1.68
N LEU A 471 -18.19 -9.22 -0.63
CA LEU A 471 -17.31 -8.99 0.51
C LEU A 471 -15.83 -9.06 0.12
N GLY A 472 -15.49 -9.91 -0.85
CA GLY A 472 -14.17 -9.96 -1.46
C GLY A 472 -13.77 -8.64 -2.11
N ALA A 473 -14.67 -8.00 -2.85
CA ALA A 473 -14.45 -6.68 -3.42
C ALA A 473 -14.38 -5.58 -2.35
N LYS A 474 -15.32 -5.56 -1.40
CA LYS A 474 -15.30 -4.60 -0.29
C LYS A 474 -13.98 -4.64 0.49
N ARG A 475 -13.49 -5.84 0.78
CA ARG A 475 -12.23 -6.08 1.50
C ARG A 475 -11.00 -5.49 0.80
N LEU A 476 -11.05 -5.22 -0.50
CA LEU A 476 -9.93 -4.57 -1.19
C LEU A 476 -9.81 -3.08 -0.84
N ALA A 477 -10.89 -2.41 -0.44
CA ALA A 477 -10.90 -0.98 -0.14
C ALA A 477 -11.13 -0.65 1.35
N TYR A 478 -11.88 -1.48 2.07
CA TYR A 478 -12.34 -1.19 3.42
C TYR A 478 -11.42 -1.75 4.51
N ARG A 479 -11.09 -0.87 5.47
CA ARG A 479 -10.70 -1.25 6.83
C ARG A 479 -11.96 -1.57 7.65
N TYR A 480 -11.79 -2.28 8.75
CA TYR A 480 -12.90 -2.70 9.60
C TYR A 480 -12.60 -2.42 11.07
N CYS A 481 -13.54 -1.76 11.75
CA CYS A 481 -13.42 -1.38 13.14
C CYS A 481 -14.62 -1.87 13.96
N ILE A 482 -14.37 -2.54 15.10
CA ILE A 482 -15.44 -2.86 16.06
C ILE A 482 -15.33 -1.96 17.30
N PHE A 483 -16.39 -1.21 17.61
CA PHE A 483 -16.60 -0.59 18.91
C PHE A 483 -17.14 -1.66 19.88
N ALA A 484 -16.19 -2.33 20.53
CA ALA A 484 -16.41 -3.45 21.44
C ALA A 484 -16.47 -2.99 22.91
N ASP A 485 -16.81 -3.93 23.80
CA ASP A 485 -16.92 -3.64 25.24
C ASP A 485 -15.56 -3.56 25.93
N SER A 486 -14.77 -4.63 25.88
CA SER A 486 -13.44 -4.75 26.49
C SER A 486 -12.74 -5.99 25.96
N TYR A 487 -11.42 -6.08 26.12
CA TYR A 487 -10.67 -7.29 25.80
C TYR A 487 -9.70 -7.70 26.91
N ALA A 488 -9.39 -9.00 26.97
CA ALA A 488 -8.46 -9.62 27.93
C ALA A 488 -8.71 -9.26 29.41
N GLY A 489 -9.92 -8.80 29.77
CA GLY A 489 -10.25 -8.33 31.12
C GLY A 489 -9.59 -7.01 31.51
N THR A 490 -9.08 -6.25 30.55
CA THR A 490 -8.40 -4.96 30.75
C THR A 490 -9.34 -3.78 30.50
N SER A 491 -8.95 -2.59 30.99
CA SER A 491 -9.56 -1.31 30.68
C SER A 491 -8.90 -0.61 29.48
N SER A 492 -8.15 -1.35 28.65
CA SER A 492 -7.47 -0.82 27.47
C SER A 492 -8.44 -0.12 26.50
N SER A 493 -7.98 0.98 25.91
CA SER A 493 -8.77 1.82 25.01
C SER A 493 -9.11 1.14 23.69
N GLY A 494 -8.25 0.25 23.20
CA GLY A 494 -8.43 -0.40 21.91
C GLY A 494 -7.31 -1.38 21.58
N LEU A 495 -7.30 -1.84 20.34
CA LEU A 495 -6.25 -2.68 19.77
C LEU A 495 -6.34 -2.66 18.24
N ALA A 496 -5.21 -2.65 17.54
CA ALA A 496 -5.18 -2.59 16.08
C ALA A 496 -4.06 -3.43 15.46
N GLU A 497 -4.23 -3.79 14.18
CA GLU A 497 -3.20 -4.42 13.37
C GLU A 497 -2.27 -3.36 12.75
N PRO A 498 -0.96 -3.35 13.06
CA PRO A 498 -0.02 -2.38 12.50
C PRO A 498 0.10 -2.53 10.98
N GLY A 499 -0.29 -1.51 10.23
CA GLY A 499 -0.40 -1.51 8.76
C GLY A 499 -1.45 -2.48 8.20
N GLY A 500 -2.20 -3.19 9.07
CA GLY A 500 -3.27 -4.10 8.70
C GLY A 500 -4.56 -3.35 8.39
N ASN A 501 -5.69 -4.07 8.43
CA ASN A 501 -6.99 -3.47 8.11
C ASN A 501 -8.02 -3.60 9.22
N ASP A 502 -7.66 -4.21 10.35
CA ASP A 502 -8.55 -4.38 11.49
C ASP A 502 -8.12 -3.58 12.71
N CYS A 503 -9.11 -2.95 13.37
CA CYS A 503 -8.93 -2.35 14.68
C CYS A 503 -10.18 -2.46 15.56
N MET A 504 -10.06 -2.20 16.86
CA MET A 504 -11.19 -2.15 17.77
C MET A 504 -11.03 -1.04 18.81
N VAL A 505 -12.16 -0.43 19.17
CA VAL A 505 -12.27 0.55 20.26
C VAL A 505 -13.00 -0.10 21.42
N THR A 506 -12.38 -0.16 22.61
CA THR A 506 -12.82 -0.98 23.76
C THR A 506 -13.04 -0.17 25.04
N LEU A 507 -13.66 1.00 24.92
CA LEU A 507 -13.91 1.93 26.02
C LEU A 507 -15.04 1.50 26.99
N GLY A 508 -15.51 0.26 26.94
CA GLY A 508 -16.69 -0.18 27.69
C GLY A 508 -16.53 -0.17 29.21
N LEU A 509 -15.30 -0.29 29.71
CA LEU A 509 -14.95 -0.18 31.14
C LEU A 509 -14.58 1.25 31.58
N TRP A 510 -14.56 2.22 30.67
CA TRP A 510 -14.26 3.62 31.00
C TRP A 510 -15.46 4.29 31.68
N THR A 511 -15.25 5.49 32.25
CA THR A 511 -16.35 6.28 32.83
C THR A 511 -16.61 7.55 32.02
N PRO A 512 -17.82 7.74 31.44
CA PRO A 512 -18.92 6.78 31.38
C PRO A 512 -18.57 5.57 30.50
N ALA A 513 -19.30 4.47 30.66
CA ALA A 513 -19.08 3.25 29.89
C ALA A 513 -19.23 3.54 28.38
N GLY A 514 -18.22 3.22 27.58
CA GLY A 514 -18.14 3.56 26.16
C GLY A 514 -17.41 4.89 25.89
N GLY A 515 -16.94 5.58 26.93
CA GLY A 515 -16.21 6.84 26.84
C GLY A 515 -17.10 8.06 26.57
N THR A 516 -16.48 9.24 26.66
CA THR A 516 -17.10 10.49 26.17
C THR A 516 -16.90 10.62 24.66
N GLN A 517 -17.51 11.63 24.04
CA GLN A 517 -17.30 11.93 22.62
C GLN A 517 -15.81 12.11 22.27
N ASP A 518 -15.05 12.81 23.11
CA ASP A 518 -13.63 13.05 22.84
C ASP A 518 -12.77 11.82 23.13
N HIS A 519 -13.15 10.97 24.10
CA HIS A 519 -12.50 9.67 24.29
C HIS A 519 -12.66 8.81 23.03
N GLN A 520 -13.88 8.73 22.49
CA GLN A 520 -14.15 7.96 21.28
C GLN A 520 -13.41 8.52 20.06
N ALA A 521 -13.40 9.83 19.86
CA ALA A 521 -12.71 10.45 18.72
C ALA A 521 -11.19 10.23 18.78
N GLY A 522 -10.59 10.46 19.95
CA GLY A 522 -9.17 10.26 20.19
C GLY A 522 -8.73 8.81 20.02
N THR A 523 -9.44 7.88 20.68
CA THR A 523 -9.14 6.45 20.58
C THR A 523 -9.41 5.91 19.19
N PHE A 524 -10.54 6.24 18.54
CA PHE A 524 -10.79 5.76 17.18
C PHE A 524 -9.70 6.22 16.20
N MET A 525 -9.30 7.49 16.27
CA MET A 525 -8.20 7.99 15.43
C MET A 525 -6.86 7.31 15.77
N HIS A 526 -6.59 7.03 17.04
CA HIS A 526 -5.38 6.31 17.46
C HIS A 526 -5.32 4.89 16.89
N GLU A 527 -6.36 4.08 17.14
CA GLU A 527 -6.42 2.69 16.67
C GLU A 527 -6.46 2.62 15.14
N PHE A 528 -7.12 3.57 14.50
CA PHE A 528 -7.10 3.70 13.05
C PHE A 528 -5.71 4.09 12.52
N GLY A 529 -4.96 4.91 13.25
CA GLY A 529 -3.57 5.27 12.92
C GLY A 529 -2.65 4.06 12.82
N HIS A 530 -2.84 3.05 13.67
CA HIS A 530 -2.11 1.79 13.56
C HIS A 530 -2.39 1.08 12.23
N THR A 531 -3.64 1.06 11.74
CA THR A 531 -3.97 0.51 10.41
C THR A 531 -3.41 1.33 9.24
N LEU A 532 -2.83 2.49 9.53
CA LEU A 532 -2.13 3.38 8.60
C LEU A 532 -0.61 3.38 8.85
N GLY A 533 -0.08 2.37 9.54
CA GLY A 533 1.35 2.17 9.76
C GLY A 533 1.96 2.99 10.89
N LEU A 534 1.17 3.78 11.62
CA LEU A 534 1.69 4.55 12.75
C LEU A 534 1.85 3.68 14.00
N HIS A 535 2.83 4.04 14.82
CA HIS A 535 3.05 3.49 16.15
C HIS A 535 2.92 4.58 17.21
N HIS A 536 2.99 4.23 18.50
CA HIS A 536 2.78 5.19 19.60
C HIS A 536 3.74 6.38 19.62
N GLY A 537 4.92 6.22 19.00
CA GLY A 537 5.92 7.26 18.79
C GLY A 537 5.98 7.79 17.35
N GLY A 538 5.03 7.41 16.49
CA GLY A 538 4.99 7.71 15.06
C GLY A 538 5.57 6.58 14.23
N ASP A 539 6.90 6.53 14.16
CA ASP A 539 7.67 5.49 13.45
C ASP A 539 8.30 4.44 14.40
N ASP A 540 8.07 4.58 15.71
CA ASP A 540 8.53 3.65 16.75
C ASP A 540 7.48 3.51 17.88
N THR A 541 7.74 2.62 18.84
CA THR A 541 6.83 2.34 19.96
C THR A 541 7.08 3.19 21.20
N ILE A 542 7.97 4.20 21.14
CA ILE A 542 8.33 5.02 22.29
C ILE A 542 7.24 6.07 22.53
N ASN A 543 6.56 5.98 23.66
CA ASN A 543 5.48 6.89 24.03
C ASN A 543 5.98 8.11 24.82
N PHE A 544 5.07 9.06 25.10
CA PHE A 544 5.27 10.25 25.93
C PHE A 544 6.41 11.20 25.49
N LYS A 545 6.80 11.13 24.21
CA LYS A 545 7.84 11.98 23.62
C LYS A 545 7.43 13.46 23.67
N PRO A 546 8.22 14.35 24.31
CA PRO A 546 7.89 15.78 24.36
C PRO A 546 7.93 16.48 22.99
N ASN A 547 8.72 15.96 22.04
CA ASN A 547 8.86 16.49 20.68
C ASN A 547 7.87 15.88 19.67
N TYR A 548 6.81 15.21 20.13
CA TYR A 548 5.87 14.50 19.24
C TYR A 548 4.42 14.74 19.69
N TYR A 549 3.73 15.64 18.99
CA TYR A 549 2.32 15.95 19.23
C TYR A 549 1.43 15.25 18.21
N SER A 550 0.88 14.12 18.63
CA SER A 550 0.01 13.25 17.86
C SER A 550 -0.90 12.49 18.79
N VAL A 551 -2.14 12.18 18.36
CA VAL A 551 -3.03 11.26 19.09
C VAL A 551 -2.42 9.88 19.31
N MET A 552 -1.40 9.49 18.53
CA MET A 552 -0.64 8.25 18.75
C MET A 552 0.19 8.28 20.04
N ASN A 553 0.53 9.46 20.54
CA ASN A 553 1.21 9.63 21.83
C ASN A 553 0.15 9.84 22.92
N TYR A 554 0.16 9.02 23.96
CA TYR A 554 -0.88 8.98 24.99
C TYR A 554 -1.06 10.30 25.76
N LEU A 555 -0.03 11.17 25.80
CA LEU A 555 -0.19 12.52 26.34
C LEU A 555 -1.31 13.32 25.65
N TRP A 556 -1.62 12.95 24.40
CA TRP A 556 -2.50 13.68 23.49
C TRP A 556 -3.62 12.82 22.90
N GLN A 557 -3.74 11.54 23.26
CA GLN A 557 -4.80 10.68 22.76
C GLN A 557 -6.19 11.13 23.24
N THR A 558 -6.31 11.66 24.47
CA THR A 558 -7.58 12.13 25.05
C THR A 558 -7.46 13.55 25.58
N PRO A 559 -8.58 14.28 25.79
CA PRO A 559 -8.52 15.63 26.35
C PRO A 559 -7.79 15.66 27.68
N SER A 560 -6.99 16.70 27.88
CA SER A 560 -6.26 16.97 29.11
C SER A 560 -6.21 18.47 29.40
N SER A 561 -5.93 18.84 30.65
CA SER A 561 -5.86 20.25 31.09
C SER A 561 -4.66 21.03 30.51
N TYR A 562 -3.63 20.32 30.07
CA TYR A 562 -2.42 20.85 29.45
C TYR A 562 -2.41 20.74 27.92
N GLY A 563 -3.32 19.94 27.35
CA GLY A 563 -3.48 19.78 25.91
C GLY A 563 -3.93 21.06 25.23
N PRO A 564 -3.51 21.31 23.98
CA PRO A 564 -4.05 22.40 23.21
C PRO A 564 -5.52 22.14 22.91
N SER A 565 -6.27 23.23 22.80
CA SER A 565 -7.67 23.20 22.38
C SER A 565 -7.78 23.69 20.94
N ALA A 566 -8.64 23.04 20.15
CA ALA A 566 -9.09 23.55 18.87
C ALA A 566 -9.78 24.93 19.04
N PRO A 567 -9.89 25.76 17.98
CA PRO A 567 -10.46 27.11 18.06
C PRO A 567 -11.89 27.19 18.62
N ASN A 568 -12.63 26.08 18.60
CA ASN A 568 -13.96 25.96 19.19
C ASN A 568 -13.95 25.60 20.70
N GLY A 569 -12.77 25.58 21.33
CA GLY A 569 -12.57 25.24 22.74
C GLY A 569 -12.63 23.74 23.05
N ARG A 570 -12.59 22.86 22.03
CA ARG A 570 -12.56 21.40 22.20
C ARG A 570 -11.15 20.84 22.15
N PHE A 571 -10.99 19.58 22.51
CA PHE A 571 -9.76 18.82 22.30
C PHE A 571 -9.27 18.92 20.84
N LEU A 572 -7.98 19.27 20.67
CA LEU A 572 -7.35 19.31 19.36
C LEU A 572 -6.98 17.88 18.90
N LEU A 573 -7.85 17.29 18.10
CA LEU A 573 -7.67 15.97 17.52
C LEU A 573 -6.82 16.06 16.23
N ARG A 574 -5.60 15.50 16.24
CA ARG A 574 -4.73 15.43 15.04
C ARG A 574 -3.59 14.44 15.19
N TYR A 575 -3.04 14.00 14.05
CA TYR A 575 -1.68 13.47 14.01
C TYR A 575 -0.61 14.57 13.99
N SER A 576 0.65 14.18 14.17
CA SER A 576 1.79 15.08 14.01
C SER A 576 1.94 15.52 12.55
N ASN A 577 2.32 16.77 12.36
CA ASN A 577 2.50 17.41 11.05
C ASN A 577 3.93 17.89 10.80
N ALA A 578 4.88 17.50 11.66
CA ALA A 578 6.28 17.89 11.55
C ALA A 578 7.20 16.88 12.23
N SER A 579 8.38 16.68 11.63
CA SER A 579 9.48 15.95 12.24
C SER A 579 10.40 16.94 12.97
N LEU A 580 10.27 17.02 14.28
CA LEU A 580 11.13 17.87 15.12
C LEU A 580 12.51 17.23 15.38
N PRO A 581 13.53 18.01 15.78
CA PRO A 581 14.86 17.47 16.09
C PRO A 581 14.80 16.30 17.10
N PRO A 582 15.62 15.25 16.94
CA PRO A 582 15.72 14.17 17.92
C PRO A 582 16.21 14.69 19.28
N MET A 583 15.61 14.17 20.35
CA MET A 583 16.06 14.44 21.72
C MET A 583 16.78 13.21 22.27
N VAL A 584 18.07 13.34 22.58
CA VAL A 584 18.87 12.24 23.16
C VAL A 584 19.00 12.46 24.65
N GLU A 585 18.33 11.63 25.46
CA GLU A 585 18.22 11.81 26.91
C GLU A 585 19.55 11.80 27.68
N SER A 586 20.62 11.27 27.07
CA SER A 586 21.97 11.29 27.66
C SER A 586 22.74 12.59 27.41
N VAL A 587 22.27 13.43 26.48
CA VAL A 587 22.96 14.65 26.00
C VAL A 587 21.94 15.64 25.42
N LEU A 588 20.94 16.02 26.22
CA LEU A 588 19.92 16.98 25.84
C LEU A 588 20.51 18.39 25.71
N ASP A 589 20.05 19.14 24.70
CA ASP A 589 20.39 20.55 24.54
C ASP A 589 19.30 21.42 25.17
N GLU A 590 19.52 21.84 26.40
CA GLU A 590 18.62 22.71 27.16
C GLU A 590 18.56 24.13 26.60
N THR A 591 19.54 24.54 25.79
CA THR A 591 19.55 25.89 25.18
C THR A 591 18.58 26.00 24.01
N VAL A 592 18.25 24.86 23.40
CA VAL A 592 17.32 24.73 22.27
C VAL A 592 15.95 24.19 22.72
N GLY A 593 15.94 23.32 23.75
CA GLY A 593 14.72 22.67 24.23
C GLY A 593 14.18 21.65 23.22
N ILE A 594 12.87 21.69 22.95
CA ILE A 594 12.21 20.79 21.99
C ILE A 594 12.58 21.12 20.53
N GLY A 595 12.94 22.38 20.24
CA GLY A 595 13.32 22.82 18.89
C GLY A 595 12.15 22.97 17.91
N GLY A 596 10.91 23.08 18.40
CA GLY A 596 9.72 23.38 17.60
C GLY A 596 9.44 24.88 17.46
N ASN A 597 8.42 25.23 16.66
CA ASN A 597 7.90 26.60 16.51
C ASN A 597 6.36 26.60 16.46
N PHE A 598 5.76 25.64 17.16
CA PHE A 598 4.34 25.69 17.51
C PHE A 598 4.16 26.77 18.59
N GLY A 599 2.97 27.35 18.74
CA GLY A 599 2.74 28.45 19.71
C GLY A 599 3.05 28.09 21.17
N ARG A 600 2.53 28.82 22.18
CA ARG A 600 2.76 28.48 23.61
C ARG A 600 2.01 27.22 24.05
N GLN A 601 2.21 26.11 23.36
CA GLN A 601 1.76 24.79 23.76
C GLN A 601 2.74 24.25 24.80
N LEU A 602 2.20 23.96 25.97
CA LEU A 602 2.97 23.44 27.09
C LEU A 602 2.92 21.93 27.09
N VAL A 603 4.09 21.32 27.16
CA VAL A 603 4.28 19.88 27.10
C VAL A 603 4.76 19.39 28.46
N PRO A 604 4.02 18.50 29.13
CA PRO A 604 4.52 17.89 30.35
C PRO A 604 5.74 17.02 30.03
N PHE A 605 6.75 17.07 30.88
CA PHE A 605 7.89 16.16 30.84
C PHE A 605 8.29 15.75 32.25
N THR A 606 8.94 14.59 32.37
CA THR A 606 9.50 14.15 33.65
C THR A 606 10.90 14.73 33.86
N ALA A 607 11.19 15.16 35.09
CA ALA A 607 12.52 15.63 35.46
C ALA A 607 12.92 15.11 36.85
N PRO A 608 14.22 15.07 37.19
CA PRO A 608 14.67 14.67 38.53
C PRO A 608 14.04 15.51 39.66
N SER A 609 13.59 14.84 40.73
CA SER A 609 12.96 15.50 41.90
C SER A 609 13.94 16.27 42.79
N THR A 610 15.25 16.01 42.66
CA THR A 610 16.33 16.60 43.46
C THR A 610 16.81 17.96 42.94
N GLY A 611 16.11 18.53 41.96
CA GLY A 611 16.47 19.75 41.24
C GLY A 611 16.14 21.08 41.92
N TRP A 612 16.41 22.18 41.22
CA TRP A 612 16.24 23.57 41.66
C TRP A 612 14.76 24.00 41.69
N VAL A 613 13.94 23.58 40.73
CA VAL A 613 12.49 23.85 40.69
C VAL A 613 11.72 22.56 40.37
N CYS A 614 11.25 21.87 41.41
CA CYS A 614 10.27 20.80 41.25
C CYS A 614 8.89 21.44 41.03
N GLY A 615 8.41 21.48 39.78
CA GLY A 615 7.11 22.04 39.40
C GLY A 615 6.01 21.44 40.27
N ARG A 616 5.86 20.10 40.25
CA ARG A 616 5.27 19.32 41.37
C ARG A 616 5.88 17.91 41.47
N PRO A 617 5.94 17.33 42.68
CA PRO A 617 6.39 15.94 42.86
C PRO A 617 5.48 14.95 42.14
N PHE A 618 6.06 14.07 41.33
CA PHE A 618 5.37 12.95 40.68
C PHE A 618 5.61 11.65 41.44
N SER A 619 6.87 11.43 41.84
CA SER A 619 7.31 10.32 42.67
C SER A 619 8.41 10.78 43.62
N SER A 620 9.01 9.85 44.37
CA SER A 620 10.20 10.17 45.17
C SER A 620 11.41 10.58 44.33
N LEU A 621 11.46 10.19 43.05
CA LEU A 621 12.59 10.41 42.14
C LEU A 621 12.30 11.42 41.02
N LEU A 622 11.03 11.63 40.68
CA LEU A 622 10.62 12.44 39.54
C LEU A 622 9.66 13.55 39.93
N CYS A 623 9.72 14.64 39.16
CA CYS A 623 8.77 15.73 39.16
C CYS A 623 8.21 15.95 37.76
N ILE A 624 7.02 16.55 37.69
CA ILE A 624 6.43 17.01 36.43
C ILE A 624 6.74 18.50 36.27
N ASN A 625 7.38 18.81 35.14
CA ASN A 625 7.61 20.16 34.67
C ASN A 625 6.94 20.34 33.29
N TYR A 626 6.82 21.58 32.85
CA TYR A 626 6.23 21.93 31.57
C TYR A 626 7.25 22.65 30.70
N ALA A 627 7.44 22.13 29.48
CA ALA A 627 8.28 22.73 28.46
C ALA A 627 7.41 23.45 27.44
N GLN A 628 7.92 24.55 26.88
CA GLN A 628 7.37 25.10 25.66
C GLN A 628 7.94 24.36 24.46
N PHE A 629 7.16 24.24 23.38
CA PHE A 629 7.65 23.66 22.14
C PHE A 629 8.85 24.43 21.54
N SER A 630 9.01 25.70 21.89
CA SER A 630 10.13 26.56 21.47
C SER A 630 10.82 27.19 22.68
N GLY A 631 12.14 27.40 22.56
CA GLY A 631 12.96 28.04 23.59
C GLY A 631 13.65 27.06 24.54
N PRO A 632 14.52 27.57 25.43
CA PRO A 632 15.32 26.76 26.33
C PRO A 632 14.46 26.05 27.38
N VAL A 633 14.86 24.85 27.77
CA VAL A 633 14.18 24.00 28.76
C VAL A 633 15.23 23.40 29.69
N ASP A 634 15.07 23.54 30.99
CA ASP A 634 15.91 22.90 32.00
C ASP A 634 15.42 21.45 32.19
N TRP A 635 16.02 20.52 31.45
CA TRP A 635 15.58 19.13 31.39
C TRP A 635 16.00 18.36 32.64
N ASN A 636 17.21 18.62 33.15
CA ASN A 636 17.76 17.92 34.32
C ASN A 636 17.36 18.58 35.65
N ASN A 637 16.69 19.74 35.59
CA ASN A 637 16.21 20.52 36.72
C ASN A 637 17.35 21.05 37.61
N ASP A 638 18.51 21.42 37.06
CA ASP A 638 19.64 21.94 37.85
C ASP A 638 19.67 23.48 37.99
N GLY A 639 18.73 24.17 37.32
CA GLY A 639 18.59 25.62 37.30
C GLY A 639 19.48 26.31 36.27
N GLN A 640 20.14 25.57 35.38
CA GLN A 640 20.98 26.08 34.30
C GLN A 640 20.54 25.53 32.94
N TYR A 641 20.88 26.24 31.86
CA TYR A 641 20.70 25.74 30.50
C TYR A 641 22.06 25.33 29.93
N SER A 642 22.21 24.05 29.59
CA SER A 642 23.43 23.45 29.07
C SER A 642 23.20 22.59 27.82
N SER A 643 24.21 22.46 26.97
CA SER A 643 24.16 21.63 25.76
C SER A 643 24.67 20.20 26.01
N GLY A 644 24.18 19.55 27.07
CA GLY A 644 24.64 18.20 27.45
C GLY A 644 24.02 17.65 28.73
N ALA A 645 22.78 18.04 29.01
CA ALA A 645 22.06 17.58 30.18
C ALA A 645 21.64 16.11 30.03
N THR A 646 21.52 15.40 31.16
CA THR A 646 21.02 14.04 31.19
C THR A 646 19.72 14.01 31.99
N ALA A 647 18.63 13.61 31.35
CA ALA A 647 17.32 13.47 31.99
C ALA A 647 16.47 12.44 31.26
N ASN A 648 15.70 11.65 32.00
CA ASN A 648 14.62 10.84 31.43
C ASN A 648 13.37 11.72 31.38
N VAL A 649 12.96 12.12 30.18
CA VAL A 649 11.96 13.17 29.94
C VAL A 649 10.57 12.63 29.60
N ASN A 650 10.45 11.32 29.38
CA ASN A 650 9.22 10.64 28.96
C ASN A 650 8.74 9.53 29.95
N SER A 651 9.17 9.55 31.22
CA SER A 651 8.90 8.51 32.22
C SER A 651 7.55 8.64 32.92
N PHE A 652 6.46 8.68 32.16
CA PHE A 652 5.09 8.73 32.70
C PHE A 652 4.53 7.34 33.03
N ASP A 653 5.12 6.28 32.51
CA ASP A 653 4.69 4.90 32.72
C ASP A 653 5.01 4.39 34.16
N PRO A 654 4.01 3.88 34.91
CA PRO A 654 4.22 3.23 36.21
C PRO A 654 5.17 2.02 36.20
N THR A 655 5.32 1.32 35.07
CA THR A 655 6.23 0.19 34.89
C THR A 655 7.68 0.61 34.60
N GLY A 656 7.86 1.91 34.27
CA GLY A 656 9.14 2.60 34.10
C GLY A 656 9.65 2.59 32.67
N THR A 657 9.80 3.78 32.05
CA THR A 657 10.51 3.89 30.77
C THR A 657 12.03 3.78 30.99
N PRO A 658 12.76 3.07 30.10
CA PRO A 658 14.22 3.02 30.17
C PRO A 658 14.80 4.44 30.03
N PRO A 659 15.79 4.85 30.84
CA PRO A 659 16.48 6.11 30.63
C PRO A 659 17.43 6.04 29.43
N SER A 660 17.88 7.21 28.95
CA SER A 660 18.89 7.35 27.88
C SER A 660 18.37 6.97 26.48
N GLN A 661 17.07 7.16 26.24
CA GLN A 661 16.47 6.94 24.92
C GLN A 661 16.85 8.07 23.94
N THR A 662 16.74 7.75 22.65
CA THR A 662 16.68 8.75 21.58
C THR A 662 15.23 8.88 21.17
N LEU A 663 14.65 10.07 21.39
CA LEU A 663 13.26 10.38 21.09
C LEU A 663 13.20 11.04 19.71
N ASN A 664 12.93 10.24 18.67
CA ASN A 664 12.72 10.75 17.32
C ASN A 664 11.27 11.24 17.18
N SER A 665 11.09 12.41 16.56
CA SER A 665 9.76 12.92 16.22
C SER A 665 9.37 12.47 14.82
N ASN A 666 8.08 12.31 14.56
CA ASN A 666 7.55 11.84 13.27
C ASN A 666 6.55 12.84 12.65
N ASN A 667 6.49 12.88 11.32
CA ASN A 667 5.44 13.59 10.59
C ASN A 667 4.40 12.59 10.08
N ASP A 668 3.54 12.15 10.99
CA ASP A 668 2.56 11.10 10.74
C ASP A 668 1.73 11.29 9.47
N TRP A 669 1.26 12.51 9.18
CA TRP A 669 0.47 12.77 7.98
C TRP A 669 1.22 12.47 6.68
N ALA A 670 2.55 12.66 6.67
CA ALA A 670 3.39 12.36 5.52
C ALA A 670 3.75 10.87 5.41
N ASP A 671 3.66 10.14 6.53
CA ASP A 671 4.15 8.76 6.65
C ASP A 671 3.02 7.73 6.72
N LEU A 672 1.77 8.12 6.43
CA LEU A 672 0.63 7.20 6.41
C LEU A 672 0.79 6.11 5.33
N GLU A 673 0.56 4.87 5.72
CA GLU A 673 0.50 3.71 4.84
C GLU A 673 -0.94 3.44 4.37
N TYR A 674 -1.25 3.83 3.14
CA TYR A 674 -2.59 3.65 2.58
C TYR A 674 -2.87 2.19 2.18
N ASN A 675 -1.88 1.51 1.60
CA ASN A 675 -2.01 0.16 1.05
C ASN A 675 -1.86 -0.96 2.10
N PHE A 676 -2.89 -1.16 2.91
CA PHE A 676 -2.94 -2.25 3.88
C PHE A 676 -2.83 -3.65 3.23
N ARG A 677 -3.16 -3.80 1.93
CA ARG A 677 -3.16 -5.09 1.23
C ARG A 677 -1.75 -5.69 1.07
N LYS A 678 -0.70 -4.87 1.23
CA LYS A 678 0.70 -5.33 1.26
C LYS A 678 1.14 -5.83 2.63
N SER A 679 0.39 -5.53 3.68
CA SER A 679 0.69 -5.97 5.02
C SER A 679 0.48 -7.48 5.17
N PRO A 680 1.36 -8.20 5.89
CA PRO A 680 1.13 -9.61 6.21
C PRO A 680 -0.16 -9.80 7.05
N TRP A 681 -0.62 -8.76 7.73
CA TRP A 681 -1.82 -8.79 8.58
C TRP A 681 -3.12 -8.64 7.79
N PHE A 682 -3.06 -8.24 6.52
CA PHE A 682 -4.26 -8.25 5.66
C PHE A 682 -4.82 -9.67 5.48
N ALA A 683 -4.00 -10.71 5.60
CA ALA A 683 -4.44 -12.09 5.44
C ALA A 683 -5.55 -12.45 6.45
N ASN A 684 -6.57 -13.18 5.99
CA ASN A 684 -7.74 -13.46 6.82
C ASN A 684 -7.37 -14.25 8.08
N GLY A 685 -7.77 -13.74 9.25
CA GLY A 685 -7.44 -14.34 10.55
C GLY A 685 -5.96 -14.27 10.91
N ALA A 686 -5.15 -13.44 10.24
CA ALA A 686 -3.83 -13.10 10.73
C ALA A 686 -3.99 -12.36 12.06
N ILE A 687 -3.17 -12.71 13.05
CA ILE A 687 -3.22 -12.10 14.38
C ILE A 687 -1.79 -11.71 14.74
N PRO A 688 -1.49 -10.42 14.94
CA PRO A 688 -0.21 -9.99 15.46
C PRO A 688 0.08 -10.64 16.81
N THR A 689 1.28 -11.17 16.99
CA THR A 689 1.65 -11.97 18.19
C THR A 689 2.34 -11.15 19.29
N ASP A 690 2.72 -9.91 18.99
CA ASP A 690 3.43 -9.00 19.90
C ASP A 690 2.97 -7.57 19.60
N LEU A 691 1.91 -7.13 20.30
CA LEU A 691 1.36 -5.78 20.19
C LEU A 691 1.73 -5.00 21.46
N PRO A 692 2.16 -3.73 21.33
CA PRO A 692 2.40 -2.89 22.49
C PRO A 692 1.12 -2.69 23.31
N ASP A 693 1.28 -2.42 24.61
CA ASP A 693 0.15 -2.16 25.49
C ASP A 693 -0.51 -0.83 25.13
N GLU A 694 -1.82 -0.88 24.88
CA GLU A 694 -2.66 0.29 24.59
C GLU A 694 -3.05 1.07 25.87
N MET A 695 -3.43 2.34 25.74
CA MET A 695 -3.76 3.19 26.90
C MET A 695 -4.95 2.64 27.69
N ASP A 696 -4.76 2.36 28.97
CA ASP A 696 -5.83 1.91 29.86
C ASP A 696 -6.48 3.05 30.66
N TRP A 697 -7.56 2.74 31.39
CA TRP A 697 -8.28 3.74 32.18
C TRP A 697 -7.41 4.36 33.28
N GLU A 698 -6.58 3.55 33.91
CA GLU A 698 -5.66 3.95 34.96
C GLU A 698 -4.63 4.97 34.45
N MET A 699 -4.08 4.73 33.25
CA MET A 699 -3.17 5.65 32.57
C MET A 699 -3.88 6.95 32.17
N HIS A 700 -5.10 6.86 31.60
CA HIS A 700 -5.91 8.05 31.31
C HIS A 700 -6.15 8.90 32.56
N VAL A 701 -6.49 8.27 33.70
CA VAL A 701 -6.68 8.97 34.99
C VAL A 701 -5.37 9.57 35.49
N LEU A 702 -4.25 8.86 35.38
CA LEU A 702 -2.94 9.36 35.76
C LEU A 702 -2.58 10.62 34.97
N LEU A 703 -2.70 10.55 33.64
CA LEU A 703 -2.41 11.69 32.76
C LEU A 703 -3.34 12.88 33.03
N ASN A 704 -4.62 12.64 33.25
CA ASN A 704 -5.57 13.70 33.62
C ASN A 704 -5.38 14.24 35.05
N SER A 705 -4.67 13.51 35.90
CA SER A 705 -4.29 13.97 37.25
C SER A 705 -3.01 14.82 37.26
N LEU A 706 -2.31 14.91 36.11
CA LEU A 706 -1.14 15.77 36.00
C LEU A 706 -1.52 17.22 36.37
N PRO A 707 -0.63 17.94 37.08
CA PRO A 707 -0.93 19.29 37.54
C PRO A 707 -1.28 20.21 36.38
N PRO A 708 -2.13 21.24 36.56
CA PRO A 708 -2.38 22.19 35.50
C PRO A 708 -1.07 22.90 35.12
N PRO A 709 -0.88 23.23 33.83
CA PRO A 709 0.31 23.93 33.37
C PRO A 709 0.43 25.34 34.00
N PRO A 710 1.62 25.95 34.03
CA PRO A 710 1.78 27.35 34.42
C PRO A 710 0.81 28.26 33.68
N CYS A 711 0.03 29.06 34.41
CA CYS A 711 -1.00 29.89 33.80
C CYS A 711 -0.39 30.90 32.83
N ILE A 712 -1.15 31.31 31.81
CA ILE A 712 -0.66 32.27 30.81
C ILE A 712 -0.25 33.62 31.41
N ALA A 713 -0.75 33.96 32.61
CA ALA A 713 -0.43 35.18 33.33
C ALA A 713 0.98 35.20 33.92
N ASP A 714 1.56 34.03 34.22
CA ASP A 714 2.97 33.86 34.58
C ASP A 714 3.77 33.58 33.30
N TRP A 715 3.98 34.62 32.51
CA TRP A 715 4.54 34.51 31.16
C TRP A 715 6.00 34.04 31.19
N ASN A 716 6.76 34.49 32.19
CA ASN A 716 8.19 34.17 32.32
C ASN A 716 8.46 32.92 33.18
N MET A 717 7.40 32.26 33.68
CA MET A 717 7.45 31.01 34.43
C MET A 717 8.28 31.09 35.72
N ASN A 718 8.30 32.25 36.38
CA ASN A 718 9.03 32.42 37.63
C ASN A 718 8.19 32.09 38.88
N GLY A 719 6.93 31.66 38.69
CA GLY A 719 6.00 31.30 39.75
C GLY A 719 5.23 32.48 40.36
N VAL A 720 5.38 33.70 39.82
CA VAL A 720 4.74 34.92 40.34
C VAL A 720 4.22 35.78 39.19
N VAL A 721 2.92 36.12 39.23
CA VAL A 721 2.31 37.01 38.24
C VAL A 721 2.55 38.48 38.59
N GLY A 722 3.32 39.18 37.76
CA GLY A 722 3.67 40.58 37.95
C GLY A 722 3.93 41.35 36.65
N SER A 723 4.48 42.56 36.78
CA SER A 723 4.75 43.44 35.62
C SER A 723 5.88 42.92 34.71
N SER A 724 6.74 42.04 35.24
CA SER A 724 7.75 41.30 34.48
C SER A 724 7.12 40.42 33.40
N ASP A 725 5.95 39.85 33.66
CA ASP A 725 5.23 38.97 32.73
C ASP A 725 4.67 39.74 31.56
N ILE A 726 4.12 40.93 31.83
CA ILE A 726 3.66 41.85 30.77
C ILE A 726 4.83 42.20 29.85
N THR A 727 5.98 42.52 30.43
CA THR A 727 7.18 42.90 29.67
C THR A 727 7.68 41.75 28.80
N ALA A 728 7.70 40.54 29.36
CA ALA A 728 8.11 39.34 28.63
C ALA A 728 7.10 38.95 27.53
N PHE A 729 5.80 39.04 27.80
CA PHE A 729 4.74 38.81 26.80
C PHE A 729 4.86 39.79 25.64
N GLN A 730 4.99 41.09 25.93
CA GLN A 730 5.12 42.11 24.90
C GLN A 730 6.34 41.89 24.02
N ALA A 731 7.50 41.55 24.61
CA ALA A 731 8.71 41.25 23.84
C ALA A 731 8.48 40.08 22.88
N SER A 732 7.80 39.04 23.36
CA SER A 732 7.45 37.86 22.58
C SER A 732 6.47 38.19 21.44
N TRP A 733 5.39 38.91 21.75
CA TRP A 733 4.38 39.35 20.78
C TRP A 733 4.96 40.22 19.66
N PHE A 734 5.87 41.14 19.97
CA PHE A 734 6.56 41.92 18.94
C PHE A 734 7.52 41.07 18.09
N ALA A 735 8.19 40.08 18.69
CA ALA A 735 9.04 39.16 17.94
C ALA A 735 8.22 38.32 16.96
N ASP A 736 7.05 37.84 17.38
CA ASP A 736 6.14 37.09 16.51
C ASP A 736 5.63 37.92 15.33
N LEU A 737 5.20 39.17 15.57
CA LEU A 737 4.78 40.06 14.48
C LEU A 737 5.91 40.37 13.50
N ALA A 738 7.16 40.41 13.98
CA ALA A 738 8.32 40.69 13.12
C ALA A 738 8.76 39.46 12.32
N ASN A 739 8.69 38.27 12.92
CA ASN A 739 9.27 37.04 12.37
C ASN A 739 8.22 36.09 11.77
N GLY A 740 6.93 36.36 11.95
CA GLY A 740 5.84 35.47 11.53
C GLY A 740 5.75 34.18 12.36
N THR A 741 6.23 34.21 13.61
CA THR A 741 6.15 33.08 14.55
C THR A 741 4.87 33.15 15.40
N THR A 742 4.53 32.09 16.12
CA THR A 742 3.24 31.95 16.83
C THR A 742 3.36 31.84 18.35
N TYR A 743 4.51 32.22 18.92
CA TYR A 743 4.80 31.95 20.33
C TYR A 743 3.84 32.67 21.30
N ALA A 744 3.42 33.89 20.98
CA ALA A 744 2.47 34.72 21.72
C ALA A 744 1.01 34.48 21.31
N ASP A 745 0.72 33.45 20.52
CA ASP A 745 -0.64 33.01 20.20
C ASP A 745 -1.25 32.28 21.42
N VAL A 746 -1.80 33.06 22.34
CA VAL A 746 -2.35 32.56 23.61
C VAL A 746 -3.83 32.20 23.50
N ASN A 747 -4.48 32.52 22.38
CA ASN A 747 -5.82 32.06 22.08
C ASN A 747 -5.84 30.84 21.14
N TYR A 748 -4.66 30.41 20.68
CA TYR A 748 -4.42 29.20 19.88
C TYR A 748 -5.17 29.17 18.55
N ASN A 749 -5.37 30.33 17.91
CA ASN A 749 -6.02 30.43 16.61
C ASN A 749 -5.06 30.33 15.42
N GLY A 750 -3.76 30.13 15.69
CA GLY A 750 -2.68 30.02 14.70
C GLY A 750 -2.09 31.35 14.26
N VAL A 751 -2.54 32.50 14.79
CA VAL A 751 -2.07 33.84 14.39
C VAL A 751 -1.92 34.80 15.57
N VAL A 752 -0.78 35.48 15.66
CA VAL A 752 -0.53 36.48 16.70
C VAL A 752 -1.14 37.83 16.33
N THR A 753 -2.13 38.26 17.11
CA THR A 753 -2.89 39.50 16.88
C THR A 753 -3.09 40.29 18.19
N SER A 754 -3.82 41.41 18.13
CA SER A 754 -4.24 42.12 19.35
C SER A 754 -5.25 41.32 20.21
N ALA A 755 -5.87 40.28 19.65
CA ALA A 755 -6.75 39.39 20.43
C ALA A 755 -5.94 38.63 21.49
N ASP A 756 -4.72 38.21 21.16
CA ASP A 756 -3.79 37.55 22.08
C ASP A 756 -3.40 38.44 23.24
N MET A 757 -3.09 39.70 22.96
CA MET A 757 -2.84 40.71 23.99
C MET A 757 -4.02 40.84 24.95
N THR A 758 -5.24 40.81 24.41
CA THR A 758 -6.46 40.90 25.22
C THR A 758 -6.63 39.67 26.10
N THR A 759 -6.44 38.46 25.54
CA THR A 759 -6.50 37.19 26.26
C THR A 759 -5.46 37.13 27.39
N PHE A 760 -4.21 37.47 27.09
CA PHE A 760 -3.13 37.53 28.08
C PHE A 760 -3.44 38.52 29.21
N LEU A 761 -3.81 39.76 28.87
CA LEU A 761 -4.09 40.79 29.87
C LEU A 761 -5.29 40.42 30.75
N ASN A 762 -6.33 39.80 30.20
CA ASN A 762 -7.47 39.34 30.98
C ASN A 762 -7.05 38.30 32.03
N ALA A 763 -6.26 37.30 31.64
CA ALA A 763 -5.74 36.30 32.58
C ALA A 763 -4.79 36.92 33.61
N TRP A 764 -3.95 37.88 33.18
CA TRP A 764 -3.07 38.61 34.08
C TRP A 764 -3.85 39.42 35.12
N PHE A 765 -4.88 40.16 34.69
CA PHE A 765 -5.73 40.92 35.61
C PHE A 765 -6.50 40.01 36.56
N ASP A 766 -6.97 38.85 36.10
CA ASP A 766 -7.64 37.88 36.95
C ASP A 766 -6.69 37.37 38.04
N ALA A 767 -5.49 36.92 37.66
CA ALA A 767 -4.47 36.45 38.59
C ALA A 767 -4.06 37.51 39.65
N VAL A 768 -3.86 38.76 39.22
CA VAL A 768 -3.46 39.84 40.13
C VAL A 768 -4.61 40.29 41.05
N ASN A 769 -5.83 40.40 40.52
CA ASN A 769 -6.95 40.97 41.27
C ASN A 769 -7.69 39.94 42.14
N ASN A 770 -7.79 38.69 41.66
CA ASN A 770 -8.62 37.66 42.29
C ASN A 770 -7.77 36.56 42.97
N HIS A 771 -6.51 36.41 42.60
CA HIS A 771 -5.63 35.33 43.08
C HIS A 771 -4.33 35.84 43.75
N GLY A 772 -4.26 37.13 44.09
CA GLY A 772 -3.16 37.69 44.87
C GLY A 772 -1.80 37.67 44.17
N GLY A 773 -1.79 37.74 42.83
CA GLY A 773 -0.56 37.65 42.03
C GLY A 773 -0.05 36.21 41.85
N MET A 774 -0.90 35.22 42.11
CA MET A 774 -0.67 33.82 41.80
C MET A 774 -1.63 33.37 40.71
N CYS A 775 -1.31 32.27 40.05
CA CYS A 775 -2.20 31.66 39.06
C CYS A 775 -3.54 31.22 39.70
N PRO A 776 -4.66 31.30 38.95
CA PRO A 776 -5.97 30.81 39.36
C PRO A 776 -6.05 29.34 39.78
#